data_AF-A0A3M9Y322-F1
#
_entry.id   AF-A0A3M9Y322-F1
#
_cell.length_a   1.000
_cell.length_b   1.000
_cell.length_c   1.000
_cell.angle_alpha   90.00
_cell.angle_beta   90.00
_cell.angle_gamma   90.00
#
_symmetry.space_group_name_H-M   'P 1'
#
loop_
_entity.id
_entity.type
_entity.pdbx_description
1 polymer ?
#
loop_
_entity_poly.entity_id
_entity_poly.type
_entity_poly.pdbx_seq_one_letter_code
_entity_poly.pdbx_strand_id
1 'polypeptide(L)'
;MGGTSHFVVEKRDHPGSSEQAIENEPDWGAGHNHRVGFKNVDGRVPGYSGEPGGPKYWEKAMKKYEALLDRKRKGELINFRDVIDGEDDLRLIHPQDRAVGVRFALDCTEDWVKYGQKWPINEAKKKKVEEKKKKSEEGQDSQQNGASQPAKPAHDDKTSHGDLKDERKNDVGEGETLEDKYTDEERALLRALQHEKDYMANLRTNDGNQESPQKHNRCDVSIDEADQFTPDNWFPRSAELIRLTGKHPLNAEAPLTGLLAAGLITPNELHYVRNHGAVPRLMWEYHTVDINDGKLTLTMDELKHGYRSINIPVFMACDGNRRKELNMMRRTQGFNWGAGGGGCAYWKGALLRDVLLAAGVPDDLGNDGPRRWVNFEGSEDLSAGKYATCIPLAYAMDPRNDVMLAYEMNDLPLPPDHGYPVRVIIPGHVGGRCVKWLKRVWISEKENDSYYHIWDNRVLPSFVTDNESPFAETMFRHPGTACMEQNLNSVIVHPQQGEKILLKDAGKGKGTEYRIQGFAYDGGGHEVQRVEVSLDDGETWLYCIRKFPDLPIRHGKKFWTWCHWHVDVPLHRMVQARSIIVKCWNVFKNSQPRDPAWNLKGMMNNCWYTVKSEIAPDDETDGAYVLFRHPTEPANGDGGWMQPSVVNQIELAKREAGTPQKQFTREEIEKHDSEDDCWIVVDGKVYDATSVMSWHPGGKAPIMVHAGRVHAETTEEFGSIHDGFAYEKLKGTVTDKAANFIKENAKKQAVEKAKSKDDNKATLQKHRWVPTKLIARKAISEDTRAYTFQLPDHKAILGLGTCQHILIGFHLKDKMLVRSYTPTRPILPALNDTPDRLPSPSQNGIPNGKGAEERSKAINEQHHDLRDGDGTFELVVKTYFPTDQQPGGAMSNILDCMPLGEEVEIRGPTGEIVYLGNGTFLIDGEERKYRRVSLVLGGSGVTPGFSLLSRVIMSGDDETEIRVVDANNTEADILLREEMEELVKKSKGQLKVVHVLSRPSDAWKGLTGYVTGEILKDNLFAPGEGAATFVCGPPVMMQKAVLPAMKEWGYEEDKDLFGF
;
A
#
# COMPACT_ATOMS: atom_id res chain seq x y z
N MET A 1 -5.43 -49.67 -60.85
CA MET A 1 -6.46 -48.72 -61.34
C MET A 1 -6.76 -47.83 -60.14
N GLY A 2 -6.44 -46.54 -60.05
CA GLY A 2 -6.26 -45.50 -61.07
C GLY A 2 -7.48 -44.55 -61.00
N GLY A 3 -7.36 -43.23 -60.81
CA GLY A 3 -6.17 -42.36 -60.67
C GLY A 3 -6.59 -40.93 -60.24
N THR A 4 -5.80 -39.90 -60.59
CA THR A 4 -5.94 -38.45 -60.22
C THR A 4 -5.63 -38.09 -58.74
N SER A 5 -4.96 -36.98 -58.40
CA SER A 5 -4.17 -36.00 -59.20
C SER A 5 -3.10 -35.28 -58.35
N HIS A 6 -2.18 -34.57 -59.02
CA HIS A 6 -0.96 -33.88 -58.51
C HIS A 6 -1.24 -32.69 -57.55
N PHE A 7 -0.29 -32.15 -56.77
CA PHE A 7 1.15 -31.91 -57.04
C PHE A 7 2.13 -32.12 -55.86
N VAL A 8 3.41 -32.26 -56.22
CA VAL A 8 4.61 -32.16 -55.37
C VAL A 8 5.52 -31.09 -55.98
N VAL A 9 6.30 -30.36 -55.18
CA VAL A 9 7.26 -29.34 -55.64
C VAL A 9 8.68 -29.72 -55.23
N GLU A 10 9.59 -29.77 -56.21
CA GLU A 10 11.02 -29.98 -55.99
C GLU A 10 11.79 -28.66 -55.89
N LYS A 11 12.97 -28.69 -55.24
CA LYS A 11 13.92 -27.58 -55.22
C LYS A 11 14.61 -27.38 -56.58
N ARG A 12 14.96 -26.13 -56.89
CA ARG A 12 16.08 -25.77 -57.77
C ARG A 12 16.83 -24.59 -57.16
N ASP A 13 18.15 -24.63 -57.23
CA ASP A 13 19.01 -23.53 -56.80
C ASP A 13 19.19 -22.50 -57.93
N HIS A 14 19.42 -21.24 -57.56
CA HIS A 14 19.53 -20.10 -58.49
C HIS A 14 21.01 -19.81 -58.81
N PRO A 15 21.40 -19.61 -60.09
CA PRO A 15 22.77 -19.23 -60.44
C PRO A 15 23.09 -17.80 -59.97
N GLY A 16 24.34 -17.55 -59.60
CA GLY A 16 24.81 -16.22 -59.17
C GLY A 16 24.89 -15.21 -60.33
N SER A 17 25.08 -13.93 -59.96
CA SER A 17 25.29 -12.82 -60.91
C SER A 17 26.51 -13.03 -61.81
N SER A 18 26.46 -12.45 -63.01
CA SER A 18 27.57 -12.53 -63.98
C SER A 18 28.74 -11.62 -63.61
N GLU A 19 29.92 -11.97 -64.11
CA GLU A 19 31.19 -11.25 -63.97
C GLU A 19 31.06 -9.75 -64.33
N GLN A 20 30.31 -9.46 -65.40
CA GLN A 20 30.04 -8.09 -65.87
C GLN A 20 29.10 -7.28 -64.94
N ALA A 21 28.40 -7.92 -63.99
CA ALA A 21 27.67 -7.24 -62.92
C ALA A 21 28.55 -6.98 -61.69
N ILE A 22 29.73 -7.61 -61.60
CA ILE A 22 30.74 -7.38 -60.54
C ILE A 22 31.71 -6.28 -60.99
N GLU A 23 32.13 -6.26 -62.26
CA GLU A 23 32.96 -5.19 -62.83
C GLU A 23 32.29 -3.79 -62.82
N ASN A 24 30.95 -3.74 -62.70
CA ASN A 24 30.18 -2.49 -62.65
C ASN A 24 29.68 -2.13 -61.23
N GLU A 25 30.19 -2.78 -60.18
CA GLU A 25 29.86 -2.43 -58.80
C GLU A 25 30.55 -1.11 -58.39
N PRO A 26 29.80 -0.06 -57.97
CA PRO A 26 30.40 1.22 -57.60
C PRO A 26 31.20 1.13 -56.29
N ASP A 27 32.35 1.82 -56.24
CA ASP A 27 33.17 1.90 -55.03
C ASP A 27 32.51 2.75 -53.94
N TRP A 28 32.10 2.11 -52.84
CA TRP A 28 31.55 2.76 -51.64
C TRP A 28 32.62 3.08 -50.58
N GLY A 29 33.92 2.97 -50.92
CA GLY A 29 35.07 3.14 -50.04
C GLY A 29 35.42 4.58 -49.65
N ALA A 30 34.60 5.59 -49.94
CA ALA A 30 34.90 6.99 -49.62
C ALA A 30 33.68 7.85 -49.23
N GLY A 31 33.71 8.38 -47.99
CA GLY A 31 32.99 9.61 -47.62
C GLY A 31 31.73 9.48 -46.75
N HIS A 32 31.93 9.72 -45.44
CA HIS A 32 30.97 10.30 -44.48
C HIS A 32 29.49 9.86 -44.45
N ASN A 33 29.12 9.21 -43.35
CA ASN A 33 27.74 9.10 -42.88
C ASN A 33 27.02 10.46 -42.83
N HIS A 34 25.76 10.54 -43.29
CA HIS A 34 24.72 11.26 -42.56
C HIS A 34 23.31 10.68 -42.82
N ARG A 35 22.40 10.92 -41.88
CA ARG A 35 21.13 10.19 -41.72
C ARG A 35 20.06 10.55 -42.75
N VAL A 36 19.36 9.54 -43.28
CA VAL A 36 17.88 9.57 -43.39
C VAL A 36 17.32 8.25 -42.86
N GLY A 37 16.53 8.34 -41.81
CA GLY A 37 15.76 7.23 -41.25
C GLY A 37 14.62 7.82 -40.43
N PHE A 38 13.40 7.70 -40.92
CA PHE A 38 12.24 8.36 -40.31
C PHE A 38 11.87 7.70 -38.99
N LYS A 39 12.21 8.35 -37.88
CA LYS A 39 11.54 8.13 -36.60
C LYS A 39 10.15 8.76 -36.64
N ASN A 40 9.14 8.06 -36.12
CA ASN A 40 7.99 8.75 -35.52
C ASN A 40 8.40 9.33 -34.15
N VAL A 41 7.54 10.16 -33.53
CA VAL A 41 7.89 10.86 -32.27
C VAL A 41 8.30 9.90 -31.16
N ASP A 42 7.71 8.71 -31.12
CA ASP A 42 7.93 7.67 -30.10
C ASP A 42 9.14 6.75 -30.40
N GLY A 43 9.86 6.98 -31.51
CA GLY A 43 11.08 6.26 -31.86
C GLY A 43 10.91 4.78 -32.24
N ARG A 44 9.69 4.32 -32.54
CA ARG A 44 9.40 2.92 -32.90
C ARG A 44 9.67 2.67 -34.39
N VAL A 45 10.28 1.53 -34.71
CA VAL A 45 10.55 1.10 -36.10
C VAL A 45 9.52 0.05 -36.52
N PRO A 46 8.66 0.30 -37.52
CA PRO A 46 7.80 -0.72 -38.10
C PRO A 46 8.60 -1.54 -39.12
N GLY A 47 8.95 -2.78 -38.80
CA GLY A 47 9.58 -3.70 -39.76
C GLY A 47 10.66 -4.64 -39.19
N TYR A 48 10.29 -5.53 -38.28
CA TYR A 48 11.06 -6.74 -37.98
C TYR A 48 10.12 -7.95 -37.97
N SER A 49 10.29 -8.86 -38.94
CA SER A 49 9.44 -10.04 -39.14
C SER A 49 9.95 -11.26 -38.34
N GLY A 50 10.19 -11.05 -37.05
CA GLY A 50 10.59 -12.08 -36.10
C GLY A 50 10.30 -11.58 -34.69
N GLU A 51 9.59 -12.36 -33.89
CA GLU A 51 9.00 -11.91 -32.62
C GLU A 51 10.08 -11.51 -31.60
N PRO A 52 10.08 -10.25 -31.11
CA PRO A 52 10.96 -9.83 -30.03
C PRO A 52 10.45 -10.35 -28.68
N GLY A 53 10.53 -11.67 -28.49
CA GLY A 53 10.01 -12.36 -27.29
C GLY A 53 9.99 -13.89 -27.34
N GLY A 54 10.37 -14.52 -28.47
CA GLY A 54 10.33 -15.98 -28.60
C GLY A 54 11.16 -16.74 -27.53
N PRO A 55 10.86 -18.03 -27.23
CA PRO A 55 11.27 -18.73 -26.01
C PRO A 55 12.76 -18.67 -25.60
N LYS A 56 13.65 -18.50 -26.59
CA LYS A 56 15.10 -18.34 -26.40
C LYS A 56 15.47 -17.13 -25.53
N TYR A 57 14.61 -16.12 -25.40
CA TYR A 57 14.85 -14.99 -24.50
C TYR A 57 14.66 -15.40 -23.03
N TRP A 58 13.53 -16.05 -22.69
CA TRP A 58 13.26 -16.58 -21.35
C TRP A 58 14.33 -17.59 -20.91
N GLU A 59 14.73 -18.49 -21.82
CA GLU A 59 15.86 -19.39 -21.58
C GLU A 59 17.16 -18.65 -21.22
N LYS A 60 17.41 -17.48 -21.81
CA LYS A 60 18.64 -16.70 -21.58
C LYS A 60 18.59 -15.99 -20.21
N ALA A 61 17.46 -15.38 -19.88
CA ALA A 61 17.24 -14.75 -18.57
C ALA A 61 17.33 -15.79 -17.43
N MET A 62 16.70 -16.96 -17.60
CA MET A 62 16.83 -18.07 -16.65
C MET A 62 18.28 -18.55 -16.51
N LYS A 63 19.02 -18.73 -17.61
CA LYS A 63 20.44 -19.16 -17.56
C LYS A 63 21.36 -18.14 -16.87
N LYS A 64 21.08 -16.84 -16.95
CA LYS A 64 21.76 -15.82 -16.12
C LYS A 64 21.48 -16.04 -14.64
N TYR A 65 20.21 -16.12 -14.28
CA TYR A 65 19.76 -16.22 -12.89
C TYR A 65 20.25 -17.52 -12.24
N GLU A 66 20.19 -18.65 -12.95
CA GLU A 66 20.76 -19.94 -12.52
C GLU A 66 22.27 -19.86 -12.28
N ALA A 67 23.02 -19.14 -13.13
CA ALA A 67 24.45 -18.93 -12.95
C ALA A 67 24.77 -18.05 -11.73
N LEU A 68 23.98 -16.98 -11.49
CA LEU A 68 24.07 -16.15 -10.29
C LEU A 68 23.80 -16.99 -9.02
N LEU A 69 22.74 -17.81 -9.04
CA LEU A 69 22.44 -18.75 -7.95
C LEU A 69 23.55 -19.79 -7.75
N ASP A 70 24.25 -20.22 -8.80
CA ASP A 70 25.34 -21.17 -8.67
C ASP A 70 26.60 -20.57 -8.03
N ARG A 71 26.97 -19.34 -8.43
CA ARG A 71 28.03 -18.56 -7.75
C ARG A 71 27.70 -18.36 -6.26
N LYS A 72 26.43 -18.08 -5.95
CA LYS A 72 25.90 -17.94 -4.59
C LYS A 72 26.00 -19.25 -3.79
N ARG A 73 25.72 -20.40 -4.40
CA ARG A 73 25.92 -21.74 -3.80
C ARG A 73 27.40 -22.07 -3.55
N LYS A 74 28.31 -21.62 -4.42
CA LYS A 74 29.76 -21.81 -4.30
C LYS A 74 30.40 -20.92 -3.22
N GLY A 75 29.69 -19.91 -2.72
CA GLY A 75 30.21 -18.97 -1.72
C GLY A 75 31.16 -17.92 -2.29
N GLU A 76 31.05 -17.63 -3.60
CA GLU A 76 31.72 -16.48 -4.22
C GLU A 76 31.20 -15.16 -3.63
N LEU A 77 32.03 -14.12 -3.59
CA LEU A 77 31.59 -12.78 -3.20
C LEU A 77 30.77 -12.16 -4.34
N ILE A 78 29.52 -11.83 -4.06
CA ILE A 78 28.55 -11.24 -4.98
C ILE A 78 28.25 -9.81 -4.52
N ASN A 79 28.24 -8.86 -5.45
CA ASN A 79 27.88 -7.46 -5.20
C ASN A 79 26.62 -7.04 -5.98
N PHE A 80 26.09 -5.83 -5.74
CA PHE A 80 24.83 -5.38 -6.36
C PHE A 80 24.85 -5.38 -7.90
N ARG A 81 26.03 -5.22 -8.53
CA ARG A 81 26.18 -5.27 -9.99
C ARG A 81 26.00 -6.68 -10.52
N ASP A 82 26.61 -7.69 -9.87
CA ASP A 82 26.43 -9.11 -10.22
C ASP A 82 24.95 -9.52 -10.20
N VAL A 83 24.17 -8.95 -9.27
CA VAL A 83 22.74 -9.24 -9.13
C VAL A 83 21.95 -8.62 -10.28
N ILE A 84 22.15 -7.34 -10.59
CA ILE A 84 21.47 -6.65 -11.72
C ILE A 84 21.88 -7.25 -13.07
N ASP A 85 23.16 -7.54 -13.30
CA ASP A 85 23.61 -8.19 -14.53
C ASP A 85 23.03 -9.62 -14.67
N GLY A 86 22.66 -10.26 -13.55
CA GLY A 86 22.09 -11.60 -13.46
C GLY A 86 20.56 -11.71 -13.47
N GLU A 87 19.84 -10.61 -13.24
CA GLU A 87 18.36 -10.55 -13.17
C GLU A 87 17.81 -9.56 -14.21
N ASP A 88 17.30 -10.04 -15.35
CA ASP A 88 16.68 -9.20 -16.40
C ASP A 88 15.26 -8.72 -15.97
N ASP A 89 14.93 -7.43 -16.13
CA ASP A 89 13.56 -6.91 -15.89
C ASP A 89 12.59 -7.27 -17.04
N LEU A 90 11.80 -8.32 -16.82
CA LEU A 90 10.90 -8.90 -17.80
C LEU A 90 9.59 -8.11 -17.99
N ARG A 91 9.27 -7.17 -17.07
CA ARG A 91 7.98 -6.45 -17.05
C ARG A 91 7.72 -5.66 -18.32
N LEU A 92 8.79 -5.13 -18.92
CA LEU A 92 8.73 -4.22 -20.07
C LEU A 92 8.37 -4.91 -21.40
N ILE A 93 8.41 -6.24 -21.46
CA ILE A 93 8.30 -7.01 -22.71
C ILE A 93 6.87 -7.54 -22.92
N HIS A 94 6.22 -8.05 -21.86
CA HIS A 94 4.85 -8.58 -21.90
C HIS A 94 3.93 -7.89 -20.87
N PRO A 95 3.74 -6.55 -20.94
CA PRO A 95 2.99 -5.80 -19.94
C PRO A 95 1.52 -6.21 -19.83
N GLN A 96 0.92 -6.79 -20.88
CA GLN A 96 -0.47 -7.26 -20.89
C GLN A 96 -0.73 -8.49 -20.00
N ASP A 97 0.30 -9.27 -19.67
CA ASP A 97 0.21 -10.45 -18.79
C ASP A 97 0.72 -10.15 -17.36
N ARG A 98 0.86 -8.85 -17.02
CA ARG A 98 1.26 -8.35 -15.70
C ARG A 98 0.10 -7.65 -15.00
N ALA A 99 0.09 -7.75 -13.67
CA ALA A 99 -0.75 -6.87 -12.86
C ALA A 99 -0.25 -5.42 -12.96
N VAL A 100 -1.18 -4.48 -13.11
CA VAL A 100 -0.86 -3.05 -13.28
C VAL A 100 -0.15 -2.49 -12.05
N GLY A 101 0.95 -1.77 -12.25
CA GLY A 101 1.72 -1.10 -11.20
C GLY A 101 2.82 -1.93 -10.54
N VAL A 102 2.99 -3.21 -10.91
CA VAL A 102 4.08 -4.08 -10.41
C VAL A 102 5.45 -3.47 -10.72
N ARG A 103 6.30 -3.36 -9.69
CA ARG A 103 7.66 -2.82 -9.73
C ARG A 103 8.68 -3.91 -10.00
N PHE A 104 9.84 -3.52 -10.54
CA PHE A 104 11.02 -4.38 -10.52
C PHE A 104 11.62 -4.35 -9.12
N ALA A 105 12.05 -5.51 -8.62
CA ALA A 105 12.72 -5.66 -7.34
C ALA A 105 13.73 -6.81 -7.47
N LEU A 106 14.94 -6.64 -6.93
CA LEU A 106 15.99 -7.65 -7.01
C LEU A 106 15.74 -8.80 -6.01
N ASP A 107 16.25 -10.02 -6.26
CA ASP A 107 16.18 -11.14 -5.30
C ASP A 107 17.28 -11.15 -4.22
N CYS A 108 17.75 -9.96 -3.84
CA CYS A 108 18.73 -9.74 -2.77
C CYS A 108 18.17 -8.83 -1.66
N THR A 109 18.86 -8.79 -0.52
CA THR A 109 18.65 -7.80 0.56
C THR A 109 19.96 -7.03 0.79
N GLU A 110 19.90 -5.77 1.21
CA GLU A 110 21.13 -4.99 1.45
C GLU A 110 22.02 -5.66 2.52
N ASP A 111 21.41 -6.21 3.56
CA ASP A 111 22.11 -6.82 4.69
C ASP A 111 22.73 -8.18 4.33
N TRP A 112 22.14 -8.95 3.41
CA TRP A 112 22.80 -10.15 2.87
C TRP A 112 24.06 -9.78 2.08
N VAL A 113 23.93 -8.84 1.13
CA VAL A 113 25.06 -8.41 0.29
C VAL A 113 26.18 -7.84 1.16
N LYS A 114 25.84 -6.97 2.13
CA LYS A 114 26.83 -6.25 2.95
C LYS A 114 27.37 -7.01 4.15
N TYR A 115 26.57 -7.83 4.84
CA TYR A 115 26.93 -8.38 6.16
C TYR A 115 26.73 -9.89 6.29
N GLY A 116 25.88 -10.51 5.45
CA GLY A 116 25.69 -11.96 5.39
C GLY A 116 26.87 -12.68 4.73
N GLN A 117 27.57 -12.02 3.81
CA GLN A 117 28.79 -12.52 3.18
C GLN A 117 30.04 -12.23 4.02
N LYS A 118 31.07 -13.08 3.88
CA LYS A 118 32.34 -13.02 4.65
C LYS A 118 33.30 -11.94 4.16
N TRP A 119 32.84 -10.69 4.10
CA TRP A 119 33.71 -9.55 3.80
C TRP A 119 34.76 -9.35 4.92
N PRO A 120 36.07 -9.26 4.61
CA PRO A 120 37.13 -9.16 5.61
C PRO A 120 36.95 -8.03 6.64
N ILE A 121 36.37 -6.90 6.21
CA ILE A 121 36.12 -5.72 7.06
C ILE A 121 35.07 -5.95 8.16
N ASN A 122 34.16 -6.93 8.00
CA ASN A 122 33.07 -7.17 8.95
C ASN A 122 33.47 -8.06 10.12
N GLU A 123 34.28 -9.09 9.88
CA GLU A 123 34.76 -9.99 10.94
C GLU A 123 35.60 -9.24 11.99
N ALA A 124 36.29 -8.17 11.57
CA ALA A 124 37.03 -7.27 12.45
C ALA A 124 36.14 -6.39 13.36
N LYS A 125 34.87 -6.16 13.01
CA LYS A 125 33.93 -5.35 13.80
C LYS A 125 33.21 -6.14 14.89
N LYS A 126 32.69 -7.34 14.58
CA LYS A 126 31.83 -8.10 15.51
C LYS A 126 32.50 -8.37 16.86
N LYS A 127 33.82 -8.65 16.86
CA LYS A 127 34.65 -8.92 18.05
C LYS A 127 34.73 -7.78 19.10
N LYS A 128 34.14 -6.60 18.85
CA LYS A 128 34.17 -5.44 19.78
C LYS A 128 32.85 -5.16 20.50
N VAL A 129 31.77 -5.90 20.21
CA VAL A 129 30.42 -5.59 20.73
C VAL A 129 30.06 -6.44 21.95
N GLU A 130 30.44 -7.73 21.95
CA GLU A 130 30.05 -8.73 22.95
C GLU A 130 30.52 -8.39 24.38
N GLU A 131 31.58 -7.59 24.52
CA GLU A 131 32.15 -7.21 25.82
C GLU A 131 31.24 -6.26 26.64
N LYS A 132 30.29 -5.55 26.01
CA LYS A 132 29.47 -4.52 26.68
C LYS A 132 28.21 -5.03 27.40
N LYS A 133 27.58 -6.11 26.94
CA LYS A 133 26.21 -6.50 27.37
C LYS A 133 26.06 -7.04 28.80
N LYS A 134 27.14 -7.15 29.58
CA LYS A 134 27.19 -7.89 30.87
C LYS A 134 26.92 -7.08 32.15
N LYS A 135 26.29 -5.90 32.11
CA LYS A 135 26.37 -4.92 33.21
C LYS A 135 25.09 -4.19 33.68
N SER A 136 23.88 -4.53 33.24
CA SER A 136 22.72 -3.64 33.47
C SER A 136 21.32 -4.28 33.54
N GLU A 137 21.06 -5.18 34.50
CA GLU A 137 19.69 -5.52 34.93
C GLU A 137 19.60 -5.76 36.45
N GLU A 138 18.99 -4.85 37.22
CA GLU A 138 18.41 -5.10 38.57
C GLU A 138 17.45 -3.95 39.00
N GLY A 139 16.32 -4.26 39.65
CA GLY A 139 15.35 -3.33 40.29
C GLY A 139 14.44 -2.46 39.37
N GLN A 140 13.28 -1.94 39.79
CA GLN A 140 12.31 -2.34 40.86
C GLN A 140 10.89 -1.73 40.56
N ASP A 141 9.89 -1.82 41.46
CA ASP A 141 8.42 -1.81 41.12
C ASP A 141 7.46 -1.18 42.19
N SER A 142 6.12 -1.13 41.93
CA SER A 142 4.92 -0.78 42.80
C SER A 142 4.48 0.70 43.01
N GLN A 143 3.19 1.14 43.20
CA GLN A 143 1.80 0.56 43.13
C GLN A 143 0.60 1.61 43.20
N GLN A 144 -0.57 1.36 42.54
CA GLN A 144 -2.02 1.74 42.88
C GLN A 144 -2.47 3.25 43.03
N ASN A 145 -3.75 3.73 43.21
CA ASN A 145 -5.22 3.47 42.93
C ASN A 145 -6.06 4.77 43.31
N GLY A 146 -7.39 5.03 43.13
CA GLY A 146 -8.56 4.46 42.40
C GLY A 146 -9.99 4.94 42.91
N ALA A 147 -11.04 5.09 42.05
CA ALA A 147 -12.53 5.26 42.32
C ALA A 147 -13.09 6.58 42.98
N SER A 148 -14.39 7.06 42.94
CA SER A 148 -15.67 6.80 42.19
C SER A 148 -16.78 7.93 42.37
N GLN A 149 -18.08 7.73 41.96
CA GLN A 149 -19.22 8.70 41.75
C GLN A 149 -20.22 8.87 42.98
N PRO A 150 -21.55 9.28 42.99
CA PRO A 150 -22.59 9.69 41.95
C PRO A 150 -23.81 10.68 42.26
N ALA A 151 -24.45 11.24 41.20
CA ALA A 151 -25.92 11.40 40.87
C ALA A 151 -27.05 12.29 41.55
N LYS A 152 -27.91 12.91 40.67
CA LYS A 152 -29.42 13.12 40.64
C LYS A 152 -30.16 14.03 41.67
N PRO A 153 -31.51 14.35 41.57
CA PRO A 153 -32.59 14.24 40.51
C PRO A 153 -33.19 15.66 40.12
N ALA A 154 -34.45 16.05 39.76
CA ALA A 154 -35.86 15.58 39.42
C ALA A 154 -36.65 16.75 38.68
N HIS A 155 -37.98 16.94 38.43
CA HIS A 155 -39.32 16.24 38.42
C HIS A 155 -40.42 17.14 37.72
N ASP A 156 -41.37 16.58 36.93
CA ASP A 156 -42.79 16.93 36.48
C ASP A 156 -43.38 18.40 36.40
N ASP A 157 -44.60 18.76 35.88
CA ASP A 157 -45.87 18.04 35.55
C ASP A 157 -46.91 18.83 34.64
N LYS A 158 -47.78 18.12 33.85
CA LYS A 158 -49.21 18.37 33.35
C LYS A 158 -49.72 19.78 32.83
N THR A 159 -50.84 20.04 32.10
CA THR A 159 -52.02 19.33 31.46
C THR A 159 -52.87 20.21 30.47
N SER A 160 -53.55 19.61 29.46
CA SER A 160 -54.92 19.85 28.81
C SER A 160 -55.64 21.24 28.75
N HIS A 161 -56.63 21.60 27.88
CA HIS A 161 -57.33 21.04 26.67
C HIS A 161 -58.25 22.12 26.00
N GLY A 162 -58.65 21.97 24.71
CA GLY A 162 -59.88 22.54 24.07
C GLY A 162 -59.78 23.94 23.38
N ASP A 163 -60.70 24.38 22.49
CA ASP A 163 -61.76 23.65 21.73
C ASP A 163 -62.41 24.46 20.54
N LEU A 164 -62.89 23.75 19.50
CA LEU A 164 -64.00 24.05 18.52
C LEU A 164 -64.01 25.18 17.41
N LYS A 165 -64.26 24.73 16.15
CA LYS A 165 -65.19 25.24 15.07
C LYS A 165 -64.92 26.59 14.36
N ASP A 166 -65.37 26.87 13.12
CA ASP A 166 -66.02 26.15 11.97
C ASP A 166 -65.29 26.66 10.66
N GLU A 167 -65.68 26.66 9.36
CA GLU A 167 -66.88 26.39 8.54
C GLU A 167 -66.48 25.80 7.14
N ARG A 168 -67.22 24.78 6.66
CA ARG A 168 -67.99 24.67 5.37
C ARG A 168 -67.33 25.11 4.01
N LYS A 169 -67.57 24.46 2.85
CA LYS A 169 -68.52 23.40 2.42
C LYS A 169 -68.26 22.86 0.98
N ASN A 170 -68.67 21.60 0.69
CA ASN A 170 -69.27 21.06 -0.58
C ASN A 170 -68.45 21.10 -1.91
N ASP A 171 -68.69 20.35 -3.02
CA ASP A 171 -69.63 19.27 -3.47
C ASP A 171 -69.13 18.73 -4.86
N VAL A 172 -69.30 17.51 -5.41
CA VAL A 172 -69.52 16.10 -4.94
C VAL A 172 -68.96 15.13 -6.03
N GLY A 173 -68.41 13.96 -5.65
CA GLY A 173 -68.48 12.70 -6.42
C GLY A 173 -67.57 12.49 -7.66
N GLU A 174 -67.44 11.27 -8.23
CA GLU A 174 -67.81 9.93 -7.72
C GLU A 174 -67.12 8.82 -8.58
N GLY A 175 -66.72 7.69 -7.98
CA GLY A 175 -66.17 6.53 -8.73
C GLY A 175 -65.15 5.69 -7.96
N GLU A 176 -65.59 4.61 -7.30
CA GLU A 176 -64.73 3.71 -6.51
C GLU A 176 -63.78 2.88 -7.40
N THR A 177 -62.48 2.84 -7.07
CA THR A 177 -61.52 1.86 -7.62
C THR A 177 -60.68 1.22 -6.49
N LEU A 178 -59.52 0.62 -6.81
CA LEU A 178 -58.64 -0.07 -5.84
C LEU A 178 -57.87 0.88 -4.90
N GLU A 179 -58.20 2.17 -4.90
CA GLU A 179 -57.52 3.24 -4.18
C GLU A 179 -57.86 3.29 -2.68
N ASP A 180 -59.01 2.73 -2.27
CA ASP A 180 -59.58 2.85 -0.91
C ASP A 180 -59.07 1.82 0.13
N LYS A 181 -58.04 1.02 -0.18
CA LYS A 181 -57.56 -0.07 0.70
C LYS A 181 -56.15 0.05 1.26
N TYR A 182 -55.32 0.95 0.74
CA TYR A 182 -53.89 1.01 1.04
C TYR A 182 -53.40 2.46 1.02
N THR A 183 -52.40 2.80 1.83
CA THR A 183 -51.77 4.14 1.82
C THR A 183 -50.93 4.37 0.55
N ASP A 184 -50.46 5.60 0.32
CA ASP A 184 -49.56 5.87 -0.81
C ASP A 184 -48.19 5.19 -0.67
N GLU A 185 -47.69 5.03 0.56
CA GLU A 185 -46.48 4.23 0.83
C GLU A 185 -46.72 2.74 0.55
N GLU A 186 -47.86 2.20 0.97
CA GLU A 186 -48.23 0.81 0.66
C GLU A 186 -48.44 0.60 -0.86
N ARG A 187 -48.96 1.60 -1.58
CA ARG A 187 -49.04 1.61 -3.06
C ARG A 187 -47.66 1.71 -3.72
N ALA A 188 -46.70 2.43 -3.14
CA ALA A 188 -45.32 2.47 -3.62
C ALA A 188 -44.62 1.12 -3.43
N LEU A 189 -44.71 0.56 -2.22
CA LEU A 189 -44.18 -0.77 -1.89
C LEU A 189 -44.82 -1.88 -2.74
N LEU A 190 -46.14 -1.87 -2.94
CA LEU A 190 -46.83 -2.85 -3.79
C LEU A 190 -46.32 -2.81 -5.24
N ARG A 191 -46.11 -1.62 -5.81
CA ARG A 191 -45.53 -1.47 -7.16
C ARG A 191 -44.08 -1.95 -7.22
N ALA A 192 -43.29 -1.68 -6.19
CA ALA A 192 -41.91 -2.17 -6.10
C ALA A 192 -41.85 -3.70 -5.97
N LEU A 193 -42.72 -4.32 -5.16
CA LEU A 193 -42.86 -5.77 -5.03
C LEU A 193 -43.35 -6.44 -6.32
N GLN A 194 -44.27 -5.81 -7.06
CA GLN A 194 -44.70 -6.27 -8.39
C GLN A 194 -43.54 -6.21 -9.39
N HIS A 195 -42.80 -5.11 -9.42
CA HIS A 195 -41.61 -4.96 -10.26
C HIS A 195 -40.52 -5.99 -9.90
N GLU A 196 -40.24 -6.23 -8.61
CA GLU A 196 -39.28 -7.26 -8.19
C GLU A 196 -39.75 -8.66 -8.59
N LYS A 197 -41.02 -9.01 -8.34
CA LYS A 197 -41.61 -10.29 -8.76
C LYS A 197 -41.39 -10.53 -10.25
N ASP A 198 -41.68 -9.53 -11.07
CA ASP A 198 -41.59 -9.64 -12.52
C ASP A 198 -40.13 -9.60 -13.01
N TYR A 199 -39.23 -8.87 -12.34
CA TYR A 199 -37.77 -8.93 -12.55
C TYR A 199 -37.20 -10.32 -12.20
N MET A 200 -37.53 -10.86 -11.03
CA MET A 200 -37.08 -12.19 -10.57
C MET A 200 -37.61 -13.32 -11.47
N ALA A 201 -38.83 -13.19 -12.00
CA ALA A 201 -39.39 -14.12 -12.97
C ALA A 201 -38.72 -14.06 -14.36
N ASN A 202 -38.03 -12.95 -14.68
CA ASN A 202 -37.36 -12.71 -15.97
C ASN A 202 -35.83 -12.60 -15.85
N LEU A 203 -35.23 -13.11 -14.75
CA LEU A 203 -33.76 -13.19 -14.63
C LEU A 203 -33.17 -14.02 -15.77
N ARG A 204 -32.17 -13.44 -16.45
CA ARG A 204 -31.54 -14.05 -17.62
C ARG A 204 -30.35 -14.94 -17.21
N THR A 205 -30.13 -16.01 -17.98
CA THR A 205 -29.07 -16.99 -17.72
C THR A 205 -27.74 -16.57 -18.33
N ASN A 206 -26.67 -16.83 -17.59
CA ASN A 206 -25.27 -16.62 -17.96
C ASN A 206 -24.73 -17.86 -18.71
N ASP A 207 -24.00 -17.68 -19.81
CA ASP A 207 -23.37 -18.77 -20.58
C ASP A 207 -21.95 -19.11 -20.07
N GLY A 208 -21.35 -18.21 -19.29
CA GLY A 208 -19.97 -18.23 -18.85
C GLY A 208 -18.99 -17.53 -19.78
N ASN A 209 -19.45 -16.65 -20.69
CA ASN A 209 -18.59 -15.83 -21.55
C ASN A 209 -18.87 -14.32 -21.36
N GLN A 210 -19.36 -13.91 -20.19
CA GLN A 210 -19.76 -12.53 -19.93
C GLN A 210 -18.56 -11.62 -19.67
N GLU A 211 -18.78 -10.31 -19.74
CA GLU A 211 -17.76 -9.29 -19.51
C GLU A 211 -18.01 -8.52 -18.20
N SER A 212 -16.95 -8.03 -17.58
CA SER A 212 -17.02 -7.21 -16.38
C SER A 212 -17.54 -5.78 -16.69
N PRO A 213 -18.46 -5.22 -15.89
CA PRO A 213 -18.77 -3.79 -15.95
C PRO A 213 -17.68 -2.92 -15.32
N GLN A 214 -16.78 -3.50 -14.51
CA GLN A 214 -15.58 -2.84 -13.99
C GLN A 214 -14.39 -3.33 -14.83
N LYS A 215 -13.87 -2.53 -15.77
CA LYS A 215 -12.66 -2.87 -16.56
C LYS A 215 -11.48 -1.92 -16.38
N HIS A 216 -11.66 -0.90 -15.54
CA HIS A 216 -10.65 0.12 -15.27
C HIS A 216 -10.04 -0.12 -13.89
N ASN A 217 -8.73 -0.33 -13.83
CA ASN A 217 -8.00 -0.19 -12.58
C ASN A 217 -7.99 1.30 -12.18
N ARG A 218 -8.32 1.60 -10.92
CA ARG A 218 -8.35 2.97 -10.38
C ARG A 218 -7.24 3.24 -9.36
N CYS A 219 -6.35 2.29 -9.10
CA CYS A 219 -5.18 2.53 -8.23
C CYS A 219 -4.30 3.66 -8.79
N ASP A 220 -4.04 4.67 -7.95
CA ASP A 220 -2.86 5.52 -8.10
C ASP A 220 -1.61 4.63 -8.26
N VAL A 221 -0.69 5.00 -9.15
CA VAL A 221 0.59 4.29 -9.33
C VAL A 221 1.61 4.69 -8.25
N SER A 222 1.15 5.09 -7.07
CA SER A 222 1.95 5.49 -5.90
C SER A 222 1.81 4.46 -4.78
N ILE A 223 2.90 4.19 -4.05
CA ILE A 223 2.90 3.24 -2.93
C ILE A 223 2.86 4.01 -1.60
N ASP A 224 1.99 3.58 -0.68
CA ASP A 224 1.92 4.14 0.68
C ASP A 224 3.18 3.78 1.48
N GLU A 225 3.64 4.69 2.34
CA GLU A 225 4.78 4.48 3.23
C GLU A 225 4.62 3.23 4.12
N ALA A 226 3.38 2.81 4.39
CA ALA A 226 3.03 1.58 5.09
C ALA A 226 3.53 0.29 4.39
N ASP A 227 3.51 0.22 3.05
CA ASP A 227 3.91 -1.00 2.30
C ASP A 227 5.40 -1.02 1.96
N GLN A 228 6.01 0.16 1.77
CA GLN A 228 7.38 0.32 1.24
C GLN A 228 8.48 -0.31 2.11
N PHE A 229 8.24 -0.45 3.41
CA PHE A 229 9.16 -1.08 4.37
C PHE A 229 8.79 -2.54 4.69
N THR A 230 7.99 -3.18 3.84
CA THR A 230 7.53 -4.57 3.97
C THR A 230 8.03 -5.45 2.80
N PRO A 231 7.96 -6.79 2.91
CA PRO A 231 8.20 -7.69 1.78
C PRO A 231 7.27 -7.48 0.57
N ASP A 232 6.12 -6.81 0.76
CA ASP A 232 5.14 -6.54 -0.29
C ASP A 232 5.42 -5.22 -1.04
N ASN A 233 6.56 -4.54 -0.78
CA ASN A 233 6.89 -3.19 -1.30
C ASN A 233 6.89 -3.04 -2.84
N TRP A 234 6.74 -4.12 -3.60
CA TRP A 234 6.90 -4.18 -5.06
C TRP A 234 5.59 -3.98 -5.85
N PHE A 235 4.47 -3.61 -5.23
CA PHE A 235 3.23 -3.24 -5.93
C PHE A 235 2.35 -2.27 -5.12
N PRO A 236 1.54 -1.41 -5.77
CA PRO A 236 0.66 -0.46 -5.09
C PRO A 236 -0.62 -1.12 -4.55
N ARG A 237 -1.14 -0.53 -3.47
CA ARG A 237 -2.38 -0.92 -2.78
C ARG A 237 -3.28 0.31 -2.62
N SER A 238 -4.60 0.11 -2.59
CA SER A 238 -5.55 1.23 -2.42
C SER A 238 -5.46 1.85 -1.02
N ALA A 239 -5.41 3.17 -0.96
CA ALA A 239 -5.46 3.94 0.28
C ALA A 239 -6.90 4.03 0.87
N GLU A 240 -7.92 3.53 0.16
CA GLU A 240 -9.29 3.45 0.66
C GLU A 240 -9.54 2.19 1.52
N LEU A 241 -8.67 1.17 1.41
CA LEU A 241 -8.80 -0.08 2.17
C LEU A 241 -8.40 0.11 3.64
N ILE A 242 -9.27 -0.32 4.54
CA ILE A 242 -9.07 -0.23 5.99
C ILE A 242 -8.21 -1.42 6.43
N ARG A 243 -6.95 -1.16 6.80
CA ARG A 243 -6.03 -2.20 7.31
C ARG A 243 -6.49 -2.73 8.66
N LEU A 244 -6.50 -4.05 8.79
CA LEU A 244 -6.96 -4.80 9.97
C LEU A 244 -5.83 -5.50 10.74
N THR A 245 -4.60 -5.49 10.20
CA THR A 245 -3.41 -6.15 10.77
C THR A 245 -2.14 -5.34 10.52
N GLY A 246 -2.15 -4.07 10.91
CA GLY A 246 -1.02 -3.14 10.76
C GLY A 246 -0.51 -3.00 9.32
N LYS A 247 0.80 -2.78 9.15
CA LYS A 247 1.48 -2.72 7.84
C LYS A 247 1.50 -4.08 7.13
N HIS A 248 1.87 -5.16 7.83
CA HIS A 248 2.10 -6.48 7.24
C HIS A 248 1.92 -7.65 8.23
N PRO A 249 1.39 -8.83 7.81
CA PRO A 249 0.85 -9.13 6.47
C PRO A 249 -0.47 -8.41 6.23
N LEU A 250 -0.75 -8.00 4.98
CA LEU A 250 -1.97 -7.24 4.71
C LEU A 250 -3.23 -8.10 4.91
N ASN A 251 -4.10 -7.64 5.80
CA ASN A 251 -5.51 -7.99 5.83
C ASN A 251 -6.28 -6.67 5.87
N ALA A 252 -7.24 -6.50 4.97
CA ALA A 252 -7.95 -5.23 4.81
C ALA A 252 -9.37 -5.42 4.27
N GLU A 253 -10.28 -4.53 4.66
CA GLU A 253 -11.66 -4.47 4.15
C GLU A 253 -12.00 -3.11 3.53
N ALA A 254 -13.00 -3.09 2.65
CA ALA A 254 -13.51 -1.85 2.10
C ALA A 254 -14.43 -1.14 3.12
N PRO A 255 -14.45 0.21 3.17
CA PRO A 255 -15.49 0.96 3.86
C PRO A 255 -16.86 0.56 3.32
N LEU A 256 -17.81 0.21 4.20
CA LEU A 256 -19.13 -0.35 3.83
C LEU A 256 -19.87 0.50 2.78
N THR A 257 -19.85 1.82 2.92
CA THR A 257 -20.48 2.76 2.00
C THR A 257 -19.81 2.79 0.63
N GLY A 258 -18.48 2.75 0.59
CA GLY A 258 -17.71 2.60 -0.66
C GLY A 258 -17.98 1.26 -1.35
N LEU A 259 -18.05 0.17 -0.57
CA LEU A 259 -18.35 -1.18 -1.06
C LEU A 259 -19.74 -1.27 -1.69
N LEU A 260 -20.76 -0.62 -1.12
CA LEU A 260 -22.11 -0.56 -1.71
C LEU A 260 -22.18 0.40 -2.90
N ALA A 261 -21.52 1.57 -2.81
CA ALA A 261 -21.50 2.60 -3.86
C ALA A 261 -20.76 2.14 -5.12
N ALA A 262 -19.80 1.23 -4.99
CA ALA A 262 -19.17 0.52 -6.10
C ALA A 262 -20.16 -0.33 -6.94
N GLY A 263 -21.33 -0.65 -6.37
CA GLY A 263 -22.37 -1.45 -7.00
C GLY A 263 -22.14 -2.96 -6.88
N LEU A 264 -22.93 -3.71 -7.64
CA LEU A 264 -22.99 -5.18 -7.55
C LEU A 264 -21.70 -5.92 -7.95
N ILE A 265 -20.74 -5.21 -8.55
CA ILE A 265 -19.40 -5.71 -8.90
C ILE A 265 -18.38 -4.75 -8.31
N THR A 266 -17.64 -5.24 -7.33
CA THR A 266 -16.56 -4.56 -6.62
C THR A 266 -15.32 -4.42 -7.52
N PRO A 267 -14.77 -3.21 -7.71
CA PRO A 267 -13.48 -3.01 -8.35
C PRO A 267 -12.33 -3.73 -7.63
N ASN A 268 -11.26 -4.04 -8.36
CA ASN A 268 -10.15 -4.86 -7.85
C ASN A 268 -9.44 -4.21 -6.66
N GLU A 269 -9.30 -2.89 -6.71
CA GLU A 269 -8.69 -2.02 -5.70
C GLU A 269 -9.52 -1.85 -4.41
N LEU A 270 -10.80 -2.21 -4.43
CA LEU A 270 -11.69 -2.23 -3.27
C LEU A 270 -12.10 -3.65 -2.82
N HIS A 271 -11.67 -4.69 -3.53
CA HIS A 271 -11.95 -6.05 -3.10
C HIS A 271 -11.11 -6.40 -1.86
N TYR A 272 -11.76 -6.93 -0.81
CA TYR A 272 -11.10 -7.26 0.46
C TYR A 272 -9.84 -8.14 0.27
N VAL A 273 -8.82 -7.91 1.10
CA VAL A 273 -7.55 -8.64 1.08
C VAL A 273 -7.41 -9.45 2.36
N ARG A 274 -7.05 -10.73 2.23
CA ARG A 274 -6.60 -11.58 3.35
C ARG A 274 -5.31 -12.27 2.94
N ASN A 275 -4.20 -11.91 3.59
CA ASN A 275 -2.92 -12.60 3.48
C ASN A 275 -2.51 -13.18 4.84
N HIS A 276 -2.00 -14.42 4.83
CA HIS A 276 -1.41 -15.05 6.02
C HIS A 276 0.07 -14.70 6.23
N GLY A 277 0.72 -14.12 5.21
CA GLY A 277 2.13 -13.74 5.18
C GLY A 277 2.42 -12.85 3.98
N ALA A 278 3.64 -12.88 3.46
CA ALA A 278 4.05 -12.07 2.31
C ALA A 278 3.49 -12.59 0.97
N VAL A 279 3.26 -11.65 0.04
CA VAL A 279 2.83 -11.96 -1.33
C VAL A 279 4.03 -12.47 -2.14
N PRO A 280 3.97 -13.70 -2.69
CA PRO A 280 5.09 -14.26 -3.45
C PRO A 280 5.26 -13.52 -4.79
N ARG A 281 6.50 -13.11 -5.08
CA ARG A 281 6.88 -12.38 -6.31
C ARG A 281 6.98 -13.32 -7.52
N LEU A 282 5.83 -13.82 -7.97
CA LEU A 282 5.69 -14.74 -9.10
C LEU A 282 5.75 -14.02 -10.46
N MET A 283 6.10 -14.76 -11.52
CA MET A 283 6.15 -14.27 -12.90
C MET A 283 5.41 -15.23 -13.83
N TRP A 284 4.60 -14.70 -14.74
CA TRP A 284 3.76 -15.49 -15.67
C TRP A 284 4.55 -16.55 -16.44
N GLU A 285 5.71 -16.14 -16.97
CA GLU A 285 6.57 -16.89 -17.90
C GLU A 285 7.31 -18.06 -17.24
N TYR A 286 7.43 -18.03 -15.90
CA TYR A 286 8.12 -19.05 -15.11
C TYR A 286 7.17 -19.80 -14.17
N HIS A 287 5.95 -19.30 -13.97
CA HIS A 287 4.98 -19.97 -13.10
C HIS A 287 4.41 -21.21 -13.77
N THR A 288 4.30 -22.25 -12.97
CA THR A 288 3.86 -23.59 -13.38
C THR A 288 2.99 -24.18 -12.30
N VAL A 289 1.87 -24.79 -12.68
CA VAL A 289 0.98 -25.50 -11.77
C VAL A 289 1.16 -26.99 -11.95
N ASP A 290 1.50 -27.70 -10.88
CA ASP A 290 1.51 -29.17 -10.85
C ASP A 290 0.10 -29.70 -10.61
N ILE A 291 -0.37 -30.60 -11.47
CA ILE A 291 -1.68 -31.25 -11.40
C ILE A 291 -1.50 -32.76 -11.24
N ASN A 292 -2.07 -33.28 -10.16
CA ASN A 292 -2.19 -34.71 -9.84
C ASN A 292 -0.84 -35.41 -9.62
N ASP A 293 0.10 -34.71 -8.95
CA ASP A 293 1.43 -35.14 -8.51
C ASP A 293 2.36 -35.57 -9.67
N GLY A 294 2.76 -34.59 -10.48
CA GLY A 294 3.72 -34.73 -11.58
C GLY A 294 3.17 -35.40 -12.84
N LYS A 295 1.87 -35.73 -12.89
CA LYS A 295 1.22 -36.32 -14.08
C LYS A 295 0.98 -35.30 -15.18
N LEU A 296 0.73 -34.04 -14.81
CA LEU A 296 0.56 -32.93 -15.72
C LEU A 296 1.05 -31.64 -15.05
N THR A 297 2.10 -31.04 -15.59
CA THR A 297 2.56 -29.71 -15.20
C THR A 297 2.20 -28.73 -16.30
N LEU A 298 1.51 -27.64 -15.97
CA LEU A 298 1.08 -26.62 -16.92
C LEU A 298 1.84 -25.31 -16.68
N THR A 299 2.40 -24.72 -17.73
CA THR A 299 2.75 -23.29 -17.76
C THR A 299 1.48 -22.43 -17.80
N MET A 300 1.62 -21.13 -17.53
CA MET A 300 0.49 -20.21 -17.59
C MET A 300 -0.13 -20.07 -18.99
N ASP A 301 0.68 -20.14 -20.05
CA ASP A 301 0.19 -20.11 -21.44
C ASP A 301 -0.59 -21.38 -21.80
N GLU A 302 -0.10 -22.56 -21.41
CA GLU A 302 -0.81 -23.83 -21.59
C GLU A 302 -2.14 -23.86 -20.81
N LEU A 303 -2.18 -23.24 -19.63
CA LEU A 303 -3.43 -23.11 -18.86
C LEU A 303 -4.42 -22.12 -19.50
N LYS A 304 -3.95 -20.97 -20.00
CA LYS A 304 -4.76 -19.89 -20.61
C LYS A 304 -5.28 -20.24 -22.00
N HIS A 305 -4.53 -21.03 -22.78
CA HIS A 305 -4.82 -21.32 -24.18
C HIS A 305 -5.15 -22.79 -24.48
N GLY A 306 -4.75 -23.73 -23.61
CA GLY A 306 -5.05 -25.17 -23.78
C GLY A 306 -6.44 -25.59 -23.29
N TYR A 307 -7.13 -24.76 -22.51
CA TYR A 307 -8.41 -25.09 -21.88
C TYR A 307 -9.49 -24.07 -22.19
N ARG A 308 -10.76 -24.50 -22.19
CA ARG A 308 -11.89 -23.59 -22.30
C ARG A 308 -12.02 -22.78 -21.01
N SER A 309 -11.81 -21.47 -21.11
CA SER A 309 -12.11 -20.53 -20.03
C SER A 309 -13.62 -20.31 -19.85
N ILE A 310 -14.01 -19.94 -18.64
CA ILE A 310 -15.28 -19.28 -18.33
C ILE A 310 -15.01 -17.90 -17.71
N ASN A 311 -15.97 -16.98 -17.76
CA ASN A 311 -15.98 -15.71 -17.04
C ASN A 311 -17.36 -15.48 -16.41
N ILE A 312 -17.43 -15.41 -15.08
CA ILE A 312 -18.67 -15.25 -14.31
C ILE A 312 -18.48 -14.38 -13.06
N PRO A 313 -19.51 -13.67 -12.59
CA PRO A 313 -19.46 -12.96 -11.32
C PRO A 313 -19.57 -13.94 -10.14
N VAL A 314 -18.67 -13.81 -9.17
CA VAL A 314 -18.67 -14.61 -7.93
C VAL A 314 -18.42 -13.69 -6.73
N PHE A 315 -19.28 -13.81 -5.72
CA PHE A 315 -19.10 -13.18 -4.42
C PHE A 315 -18.27 -14.08 -3.49
N MET A 316 -17.24 -13.51 -2.87
CA MET A 316 -16.45 -14.13 -1.83
C MET A 316 -16.53 -13.33 -0.53
N ALA A 317 -16.65 -14.02 0.59
CA ALA A 317 -16.48 -13.46 1.93
C ALA A 317 -15.35 -14.19 2.67
N CYS A 318 -14.67 -13.45 3.55
CA CYS A 318 -13.75 -13.99 4.53
C CYS A 318 -14.50 -14.81 5.59
N ASP A 319 -13.96 -15.96 5.99
CA ASP A 319 -14.41 -16.77 7.14
C ASP A 319 -14.56 -15.93 8.43
N GLY A 320 -13.74 -14.88 8.56
CA GLY A 320 -13.76 -13.93 9.66
C GLY A 320 -14.65 -12.70 9.47
N ASN A 321 -15.47 -12.59 8.42
CA ASN A 321 -16.37 -11.44 8.27
C ASN A 321 -17.27 -11.28 9.50
N ARG A 322 -17.50 -10.04 9.94
CA ARG A 322 -18.22 -9.68 11.18
C ARG A 322 -17.60 -10.22 12.48
N ARG A 323 -16.30 -10.56 12.49
CA ARG A 323 -15.61 -11.06 13.70
C ARG A 323 -15.65 -10.07 14.86
N LYS A 324 -15.51 -8.77 14.62
CA LYS A 324 -15.35 -7.81 15.73
C LYS A 324 -16.55 -7.80 16.67
N GLU A 325 -17.76 -8.01 16.16
CA GLU A 325 -18.98 -8.21 16.97
C GLU A 325 -18.79 -9.32 18.02
N LEU A 326 -18.19 -10.46 17.65
CA LEU A 326 -17.85 -11.54 18.58
C LEU A 326 -16.72 -11.13 19.54
N ASN A 327 -15.71 -10.40 19.06
CA ASN A 327 -14.64 -9.86 19.92
C ASN A 327 -15.18 -8.90 20.99
N MET A 328 -16.23 -8.11 20.73
CA MET A 328 -16.86 -7.26 21.74
C MET A 328 -17.53 -8.08 22.84
N MET A 329 -18.11 -9.25 22.53
CA MET A 329 -18.63 -10.18 23.54
C MET A 329 -17.52 -10.83 24.35
N ARG A 330 -16.48 -11.34 23.69
CA ARG A 330 -15.29 -11.96 24.29
C ARG A 330 -14.18 -12.03 23.23
N ARG A 331 -12.99 -11.54 23.54
CA ARG A 331 -11.85 -11.54 22.60
C ARG A 331 -11.56 -12.96 22.09
N THR A 332 -11.60 -13.12 20.77
CA THR A 332 -11.21 -14.35 20.05
C THR A 332 -9.72 -14.28 19.69
N GLN A 333 -9.18 -15.33 19.07
CA GLN A 333 -7.82 -15.32 18.52
C GLN A 333 -7.69 -14.54 17.20
N GLY A 334 -8.78 -14.02 16.64
CA GLY A 334 -8.79 -13.37 15.33
C GLY A 334 -8.87 -11.85 15.39
N PHE A 335 -8.11 -11.19 14.52
CA PHE A 335 -8.12 -9.75 14.30
C PHE A 335 -9.48 -9.20 13.81
N ASN A 336 -9.68 -7.89 14.02
CA ASN A 336 -10.96 -7.20 13.97
C ASN A 336 -11.50 -6.88 12.56
N TRP A 337 -12.09 -7.85 11.87
CA TRP A 337 -13.00 -7.56 10.74
C TRP A 337 -14.26 -6.84 11.22
N GLY A 338 -14.64 -5.78 10.53
CA GLY A 338 -15.99 -5.24 10.49
C GLY A 338 -16.88 -6.10 9.60
N ALA A 339 -17.73 -5.47 8.79
CA ALA A 339 -18.66 -6.17 7.90
C ALA A 339 -18.31 -6.05 6.40
N GLY A 340 -17.24 -5.33 6.06
CA GLY A 340 -16.73 -5.17 4.69
C GLY A 340 -15.84 -6.31 4.21
N GLY A 341 -15.74 -7.41 4.96
CA GLY A 341 -14.88 -8.57 4.68
C GLY A 341 -15.38 -9.47 3.53
N GLY A 342 -15.81 -8.87 2.42
CA GLY A 342 -16.30 -9.56 1.24
C GLY A 342 -16.31 -8.66 0.00
N GLY A 343 -16.55 -9.26 -1.17
CA GLY A 343 -16.61 -8.55 -2.46
C GLY A 343 -17.10 -9.45 -3.58
N CYS A 344 -17.62 -8.86 -4.65
CA CYS A 344 -18.13 -9.57 -5.83
C CYS A 344 -17.36 -9.13 -7.07
N ALA A 345 -16.69 -10.06 -7.75
CA ALA A 345 -15.91 -9.75 -8.95
C ALA A 345 -16.21 -10.77 -10.06
N TYR A 346 -15.97 -10.40 -11.31
CA TYR A 346 -15.87 -11.35 -12.41
C TYR A 346 -14.55 -12.12 -12.29
N TRP A 347 -14.62 -13.45 -12.39
CA TRP A 347 -13.43 -14.32 -12.36
C TRP A 347 -13.38 -15.12 -13.66
N LYS A 348 -12.22 -15.08 -14.31
CA LYS A 348 -11.98 -15.73 -15.59
C LYS A 348 -10.84 -16.74 -15.51
N GLY A 349 -11.14 -17.97 -15.93
CA GLY A 349 -10.29 -19.13 -15.68
C GLY A 349 -10.75 -20.40 -16.38
N ALA A 350 -9.85 -21.38 -16.46
CA ALA A 350 -10.15 -22.74 -16.93
C ALA A 350 -10.95 -23.53 -15.87
N LEU A 351 -11.90 -24.37 -16.28
CA LEU A 351 -12.62 -25.25 -15.35
C LEU A 351 -11.67 -26.29 -14.73
N LEU A 352 -11.63 -26.36 -13.39
CA LEU A 352 -10.77 -27.29 -12.66
C LEU A 352 -11.06 -28.75 -13.04
N ARG A 353 -12.35 -29.10 -13.20
CA ARG A 353 -12.80 -30.40 -13.69
C ARG A 353 -12.04 -30.84 -14.94
N ASP A 354 -11.97 -29.99 -15.95
CA ASP A 354 -11.45 -30.37 -17.27
C ASP A 354 -9.90 -30.48 -17.24
N VAL A 355 -9.24 -29.70 -16.38
CA VAL A 355 -7.80 -29.84 -16.05
C VAL A 355 -7.51 -31.14 -15.29
N LEU A 356 -8.36 -31.53 -14.33
CA LEU A 356 -8.25 -32.81 -13.62
C LEU A 356 -8.45 -34.02 -14.54
N LEU A 357 -9.41 -33.95 -15.48
CA LEU A 357 -9.62 -34.98 -16.50
C LEU A 357 -8.40 -35.11 -17.42
N ALA A 358 -7.80 -34.00 -17.86
CA ALA A 358 -6.56 -34.01 -18.63
C ALA A 358 -5.38 -34.63 -17.86
N ALA A 359 -5.32 -34.42 -16.54
CA ALA A 359 -4.37 -35.06 -15.63
C ALA A 359 -4.76 -36.52 -15.23
N GLY A 360 -5.67 -37.15 -15.95
CA GLY A 360 -6.04 -38.56 -15.77
C GLY A 360 -6.84 -38.89 -14.50
N VAL A 361 -7.53 -37.92 -13.91
CA VAL A 361 -8.53 -38.19 -12.85
C VAL A 361 -9.79 -38.79 -13.50
N PRO A 362 -10.36 -39.90 -12.99
CA PRO A 362 -11.59 -40.47 -13.54
C PRO A 362 -12.81 -39.55 -13.40
N ASP A 363 -13.72 -39.57 -14.38
CA ASP A 363 -15.04 -38.91 -14.30
C ASP A 363 -16.07 -39.83 -13.60
N ASP A 364 -15.80 -40.15 -12.32
CA ASP A 364 -16.56 -41.16 -11.55
C ASP A 364 -17.57 -40.54 -10.56
N LEU A 365 -18.30 -39.54 -11.04
CA LEU A 365 -19.41 -38.82 -10.38
C LEU A 365 -20.61 -39.73 -10.04
N GLY A 366 -20.45 -40.63 -9.07
CA GLY A 366 -21.53 -41.47 -8.54
C GLY A 366 -21.17 -42.88 -8.10
N ASN A 367 -19.89 -43.29 -8.11
CA ASN A 367 -19.48 -44.62 -7.64
C ASN A 367 -19.52 -44.76 -6.10
N ASP A 368 -19.82 -45.97 -5.60
CA ASP A 368 -19.80 -46.39 -4.18
C ASP A 368 -18.38 -46.44 -3.55
N GLY A 369 -17.43 -45.68 -4.09
CA GLY A 369 -16.03 -45.65 -3.63
C GLY A 369 -15.82 -44.75 -2.40
N PRO A 370 -14.61 -44.80 -1.79
CA PRO A 370 -14.27 -43.89 -0.69
C PRO A 370 -14.30 -42.43 -1.12
N ARG A 371 -14.77 -41.55 -0.21
CA ARG A 371 -14.83 -40.10 -0.41
C ARG A 371 -13.42 -39.53 -0.60
N ARG A 372 -13.09 -39.19 -1.85
CA ARG A 372 -11.86 -38.49 -2.22
C ARG A 372 -12.00 -36.97 -2.11
N TRP A 373 -10.85 -36.31 -2.02
CA TRP A 373 -10.67 -34.87 -1.90
C TRP A 373 -9.74 -34.37 -3.01
N VAL A 374 -9.96 -33.13 -3.45
CA VAL A 374 -8.97 -32.37 -4.22
C VAL A 374 -8.35 -31.33 -3.30
N ASN A 375 -7.02 -31.28 -3.28
CA ASN A 375 -6.20 -30.41 -2.46
C ASN A 375 -5.58 -29.32 -3.32
N PHE A 376 -5.28 -28.19 -2.69
CA PHE A 376 -4.67 -27.01 -3.30
C PHE A 376 -3.56 -26.49 -2.38
N GLU A 377 -2.43 -26.08 -2.95
CA GLU A 377 -1.26 -25.56 -2.24
C GLU A 377 -0.73 -24.30 -2.95
N GLY A 378 -0.52 -23.22 -2.18
CA GLY A 378 0.00 -21.95 -2.65
C GLY A 378 1.53 -21.87 -2.71
N SER A 379 2.06 -20.87 -3.40
CA SER A 379 3.51 -20.67 -3.59
C SER A 379 4.18 -19.94 -2.42
N GLU A 380 3.44 -19.25 -1.57
CA GLU A 380 3.93 -18.45 -0.44
C GLU A 380 4.65 -19.29 0.63
N ASP A 381 5.60 -18.69 1.35
CA ASP A 381 6.25 -19.32 2.50
C ASP A 381 5.77 -18.64 3.78
N LEU A 382 5.08 -19.40 4.65
CA LEU A 382 4.49 -18.92 5.90
C LEU A 382 5.15 -19.62 7.10
N SER A 383 4.99 -19.03 8.30
CA SER A 383 5.63 -19.53 9.53
C SER A 383 5.25 -20.97 9.92
N ALA A 384 4.12 -21.50 9.43
CA ALA A 384 3.68 -22.87 9.65
C ALA A 384 3.65 -23.74 8.38
N GLY A 385 4.43 -23.37 7.35
CA GLY A 385 4.54 -24.08 6.07
C GLY A 385 3.77 -23.41 4.93
N LYS A 386 3.51 -24.14 3.84
CA LYS A 386 2.68 -23.66 2.72
C LYS A 386 1.22 -23.49 3.16
N TYR A 387 0.50 -22.53 2.56
CA TYR A 387 -0.96 -22.50 2.68
C TYR A 387 -1.55 -23.62 1.83
N ALA A 388 -2.21 -24.59 2.48
CA ALA A 388 -2.87 -25.70 1.80
C ALA A 388 -4.23 -26.02 2.45
N THR A 389 -5.14 -26.59 1.65
CA THR A 389 -6.50 -26.99 2.04
C THR A 389 -7.12 -27.86 0.95
N CYS A 390 -8.28 -28.48 1.21
CA CYS A 390 -9.02 -29.28 0.23
C CYS A 390 -10.51 -28.96 0.16
N ILE A 391 -11.16 -29.46 -0.90
CA ILE A 391 -12.62 -29.64 -1.01
C ILE A 391 -12.95 -31.07 -1.49
N PRO A 392 -14.19 -31.58 -1.31
CA PRO A 392 -14.54 -32.92 -1.79
C PRO A 392 -14.40 -33.01 -3.32
N LEU A 393 -13.79 -34.09 -3.83
CA LEU A 393 -13.53 -34.24 -5.26
C LEU A 393 -14.81 -34.18 -6.10
N ALA A 394 -15.90 -34.79 -5.61
CA ALA A 394 -17.20 -34.76 -6.27
C ALA A 394 -17.78 -33.33 -6.42
N TYR A 395 -17.40 -32.38 -5.56
CA TYR A 395 -17.81 -30.98 -5.71
C TYR A 395 -17.05 -30.29 -6.86
N ALA A 396 -15.74 -30.55 -6.96
CA ALA A 396 -14.88 -30.00 -8.01
C ALA A 396 -15.15 -30.61 -9.40
N MET A 397 -15.55 -31.87 -9.45
CA MET A 397 -15.85 -32.59 -10.69
C MET A 397 -17.26 -32.30 -11.24
N ASP A 398 -18.20 -31.82 -10.42
CA ASP A 398 -19.54 -31.43 -10.89
C ASP A 398 -19.46 -30.15 -11.74
N PRO A 399 -19.74 -30.19 -13.06
CA PRO A 399 -19.61 -29.03 -13.94
C PRO A 399 -20.60 -27.90 -13.61
N ARG A 400 -21.59 -28.14 -12.73
CA ARG A 400 -22.57 -27.13 -12.27
C ARG A 400 -22.06 -26.30 -11.10
N ASN A 401 -20.90 -26.62 -10.52
CA ASN A 401 -20.30 -25.89 -9.40
C ASN A 401 -19.28 -24.82 -9.83
N ASP A 402 -18.98 -24.71 -11.14
CA ASP A 402 -18.14 -23.65 -11.73
C ASP A 402 -16.76 -23.44 -11.05
N VAL A 403 -16.19 -24.49 -10.45
CA VAL A 403 -14.86 -24.44 -9.82
C VAL A 403 -13.78 -24.27 -10.89
N MET A 404 -12.95 -23.23 -10.76
CA MET A 404 -12.04 -22.80 -11.81
C MET A 404 -10.63 -22.45 -11.30
N LEU A 405 -9.66 -22.56 -12.21
CA LEU A 405 -8.32 -22.00 -12.08
C LEU A 405 -8.32 -20.62 -12.75
N ALA A 406 -8.59 -19.58 -11.97
CA ALA A 406 -8.70 -18.20 -12.43
C ALA A 406 -7.32 -17.55 -12.59
N TYR A 407 -7.15 -16.79 -13.68
CA TYR A 407 -5.95 -16.01 -14.00
C TYR A 407 -6.27 -14.53 -14.34
N GLU A 408 -7.55 -14.21 -14.55
CA GLU A 408 -8.07 -12.85 -14.72
C GLU A 408 -9.20 -12.57 -13.71
N MET A 409 -9.29 -11.30 -13.27
CA MET A 409 -10.27 -10.78 -12.32
C MET A 409 -10.77 -9.42 -12.82
N ASN A 410 -12.09 -9.28 -13.02
CA ASN A 410 -12.73 -8.11 -13.61
C ASN A 410 -12.11 -7.73 -14.99
N ASP A 411 -11.95 -8.72 -15.86
CA ASP A 411 -11.33 -8.62 -17.21
C ASP A 411 -9.89 -8.08 -17.25
N LEU A 412 -9.20 -8.08 -16.10
CA LEU A 412 -7.79 -7.68 -15.94
C LEU A 412 -6.95 -8.85 -15.40
N PRO A 413 -5.62 -8.91 -15.64
CA PRO A 413 -4.74 -9.87 -14.97
C PRO A 413 -4.89 -9.78 -13.44
N LEU A 414 -4.86 -10.93 -12.75
CA LEU A 414 -5.00 -10.99 -11.29
C LEU A 414 -4.07 -9.99 -10.57
N PRO A 415 -4.55 -9.16 -9.64
CA PRO A 415 -3.70 -8.40 -8.75
C PRO A 415 -2.84 -9.29 -7.83
N PRO A 416 -1.67 -8.86 -7.36
CA PRO A 416 -0.78 -9.69 -6.55
C PRO A 416 -1.43 -10.17 -5.25
N ASP A 417 -2.07 -9.28 -4.48
CA ASP A 417 -2.85 -9.62 -3.28
C ASP A 417 -4.00 -10.61 -3.53
N HIS A 418 -4.50 -10.68 -4.76
CA HIS A 418 -5.62 -11.56 -5.15
C HIS A 418 -5.17 -12.86 -5.82
N GLY A 419 -3.87 -13.11 -5.98
CA GLY A 419 -3.32 -14.42 -6.31
C GLY A 419 -2.58 -14.57 -7.64
N TYR A 420 -2.04 -13.48 -8.22
CA TYR A 420 -1.26 -13.51 -9.47
C TYR A 420 -0.17 -14.61 -9.51
N PRO A 421 0.01 -15.35 -10.62
CA PRO A 421 -0.73 -15.30 -11.88
C PRO A 421 -1.95 -16.23 -11.93
N VAL A 422 -2.18 -17.08 -10.91
CA VAL A 422 -3.26 -18.06 -10.88
C VAL A 422 -3.75 -18.39 -9.47
N ARG A 423 -5.06 -18.52 -9.31
CA ARG A 423 -5.72 -18.96 -8.08
C ARG A 423 -6.82 -19.99 -8.35
N VAL A 424 -7.26 -20.68 -7.31
CA VAL A 424 -8.55 -21.38 -7.32
C VAL A 424 -9.67 -20.38 -6.99
N ILE A 425 -10.79 -20.47 -7.70
CA ILE A 425 -12.08 -19.89 -7.32
C ILE A 425 -13.09 -21.03 -7.18
N ILE A 426 -13.78 -21.06 -6.03
CA ILE A 426 -14.74 -22.09 -5.64
C ILE A 426 -16.05 -21.35 -5.30
N PRO A 427 -16.99 -21.21 -6.24
CA PRO A 427 -18.23 -20.47 -6.02
C PRO A 427 -19.05 -21.00 -4.83
N GLY A 428 -19.63 -20.08 -4.04
CA GLY A 428 -20.40 -20.40 -2.84
C GLY A 428 -19.59 -20.95 -1.65
N HIS A 429 -18.27 -21.14 -1.78
CA HIS A 429 -17.37 -21.49 -0.67
C HIS A 429 -16.76 -20.25 0.01
N VAL A 430 -16.29 -20.44 1.24
CA VAL A 430 -15.56 -19.42 2.02
C VAL A 430 -14.20 -19.08 1.40
N GLY A 431 -13.76 -17.83 1.55
CA GLY A 431 -12.49 -17.35 1.01
C GLY A 431 -11.29 -18.20 1.41
N GLY A 432 -11.30 -18.79 2.61
CA GLY A 432 -10.28 -19.72 3.11
C GLY A 432 -10.08 -21.01 2.31
N ARG A 433 -10.92 -21.31 1.32
CA ARG A 433 -10.73 -22.47 0.39
C ARG A 433 -10.25 -22.06 -1.00
N CYS A 434 -10.43 -20.81 -1.42
CA CYS A 434 -10.04 -20.28 -2.72
C CYS A 434 -8.53 -19.93 -2.78
N VAL A 435 -7.66 -20.94 -2.71
CA VAL A 435 -6.19 -20.81 -2.62
C VAL A 435 -5.62 -19.91 -3.71
N LYS A 436 -4.76 -18.96 -3.30
CA LYS A 436 -4.07 -17.98 -4.15
C LYS A 436 -2.68 -18.48 -4.56
N TRP A 437 -2.07 -17.85 -5.55
CA TRP A 437 -0.67 -18.11 -5.95
C TRP A 437 -0.41 -19.60 -6.24
N LEU A 438 -1.39 -20.27 -6.83
CA LEU A 438 -1.55 -21.72 -6.79
C LEU A 438 -0.36 -22.43 -7.44
N LYS A 439 0.31 -23.30 -6.67
CA LYS A 439 1.47 -24.06 -7.14
C LYS A 439 1.13 -25.51 -7.48
N ARG A 440 0.24 -26.15 -6.72
CA ARG A 440 -0.04 -27.58 -6.84
C ARG A 440 -1.49 -27.95 -6.52
N VAL A 441 -2.01 -28.93 -7.26
CA VAL A 441 -3.34 -29.51 -7.12
C VAL A 441 -3.22 -31.04 -7.11
N TRP A 442 -3.74 -31.74 -6.09
CA TRP A 442 -3.63 -33.21 -6.03
C TRP A 442 -4.81 -33.91 -5.37
N ILE A 443 -5.00 -35.20 -5.70
CA ILE A 443 -6.13 -36.01 -5.23
C ILE A 443 -5.71 -36.89 -4.06
N SER A 444 -6.54 -36.98 -3.02
CA SER A 444 -6.32 -37.83 -1.84
C SER A 444 -7.58 -38.58 -1.40
N GLU A 445 -7.41 -39.73 -0.76
CA GLU A 445 -8.49 -40.48 -0.09
C GLU A 445 -8.79 -39.95 1.33
N LYS A 446 -7.96 -39.04 1.84
CA LYS A 446 -8.09 -38.39 3.15
C LYS A 446 -8.28 -36.89 2.98
N GLU A 447 -8.95 -36.27 3.94
CA GLU A 447 -9.01 -34.83 4.11
C GLU A 447 -7.59 -34.29 4.40
N ASN A 448 -7.33 -33.03 4.05
CA ASN A 448 -6.01 -32.42 4.17
C ASN A 448 -5.61 -32.25 5.65
N ASP A 449 -4.36 -32.54 6.01
CA ASP A 449 -3.85 -32.47 7.38
C ASP A 449 -2.82 -31.34 7.62
N SER A 450 -2.65 -30.45 6.64
CA SER A 450 -1.77 -29.28 6.76
C SER A 450 -2.23 -28.30 7.85
N TYR A 451 -1.30 -27.49 8.35
CA TYR A 451 -1.52 -26.61 9.49
C TYR A 451 -2.73 -25.69 9.30
N TYR A 452 -2.83 -25.01 8.15
CA TYR A 452 -3.89 -24.03 7.88
C TYR A 452 -5.25 -24.67 7.56
N HIS A 453 -5.32 -25.97 7.25
CA HIS A 453 -6.58 -26.69 7.12
C HIS A 453 -7.12 -27.20 8.47
N ILE A 454 -6.23 -27.54 9.41
CA ILE A 454 -6.60 -28.04 10.74
C ILE A 454 -6.82 -26.89 11.73
N TRP A 455 -5.89 -25.93 11.82
CA TRP A 455 -5.83 -24.93 12.90
C TRP A 455 -6.42 -23.56 12.54
N ASP A 456 -6.88 -23.37 11.31
CA ASP A 456 -7.53 -22.14 10.82
C ASP A 456 -8.81 -22.46 10.01
N ASN A 457 -9.68 -21.48 9.81
CA ASN A 457 -10.94 -21.59 9.07
C ASN A 457 -11.86 -22.73 9.58
N ARG A 458 -12.15 -22.72 10.89
CA ARG A 458 -13.05 -23.66 11.58
C ARG A 458 -13.94 -22.97 12.62
N VAL A 459 -15.19 -23.41 12.73
CA VAL A 459 -16.14 -23.01 13.79
C VAL A 459 -16.16 -24.09 14.87
N LEU A 460 -15.51 -23.81 16.00
CA LEU A 460 -15.51 -24.69 17.17
C LEU A 460 -16.68 -24.32 18.10
N PRO A 461 -17.31 -25.28 18.79
CA PRO A 461 -18.33 -24.98 19.80
C PRO A 461 -17.81 -24.06 20.91
N SER A 462 -18.69 -23.19 21.43
CA SER A 462 -18.37 -22.10 22.35
C SER A 462 -17.74 -22.51 23.69
N PHE A 463 -17.76 -23.79 24.05
CA PHE A 463 -17.08 -24.33 25.24
C PHE A 463 -15.57 -24.52 25.05
N VAL A 464 -15.07 -24.55 23.81
CA VAL A 464 -13.63 -24.63 23.51
C VAL A 464 -13.05 -23.22 23.57
N THR A 465 -12.11 -22.98 24.48
CA THR A 465 -11.65 -21.63 24.85
C THR A 465 -10.15 -21.39 24.64
N ASP A 466 -9.44 -22.39 24.16
CA ASP A 466 -7.99 -22.51 24.07
C ASP A 466 -7.64 -23.42 22.87
N ASN A 467 -6.36 -23.47 22.47
CA ASN A 467 -5.89 -24.34 21.39
C ASN A 467 -5.27 -25.67 21.86
N GLU A 468 -4.97 -25.80 23.16
CA GLU A 468 -4.02 -26.80 23.68
C GLU A 468 -4.72 -27.95 24.42
N SER A 469 -5.98 -27.80 24.81
CA SER A 469 -6.74 -28.87 25.43
C SER A 469 -7.00 -30.04 24.47
N PRO A 470 -7.17 -31.28 24.97
CA PRO A 470 -7.60 -32.42 24.16
C PRO A 470 -8.94 -32.20 23.44
N PHE A 471 -9.81 -31.32 23.98
CA PHE A 471 -11.03 -30.87 23.31
C PHE A 471 -10.71 -30.01 22.08
N ALA A 472 -9.79 -29.05 22.20
CA ALA A 472 -9.36 -28.22 21.07
C ALA A 472 -8.76 -29.07 19.95
N GLU A 473 -7.72 -29.86 20.23
CA GLU A 473 -7.07 -30.79 19.27
C GLU A 473 -8.10 -31.67 18.54
N THR A 474 -9.06 -32.24 19.29
CA THR A 474 -10.13 -33.09 18.73
C THR A 474 -11.07 -32.30 17.83
N MET A 475 -11.51 -31.10 18.25
CA MET A 475 -12.49 -30.30 17.50
C MET A 475 -11.88 -29.54 16.31
N PHE A 476 -10.57 -29.26 16.31
CA PHE A 476 -9.83 -28.81 15.12
C PHE A 476 -9.70 -29.92 14.07
N ARG A 477 -9.63 -31.20 14.45
CA ARG A 477 -9.59 -32.33 13.51
C ARG A 477 -10.95 -32.90 13.13
N HIS A 478 -12.03 -32.51 13.79
CA HIS A 478 -13.37 -33.01 13.48
C HIS A 478 -13.90 -32.41 12.16
N PRO A 479 -14.24 -33.19 11.11
CA PRO A 479 -14.61 -32.63 9.80
C PRO A 479 -15.80 -31.66 9.85
N GLY A 480 -16.76 -31.89 10.77
CA GLY A 480 -17.94 -31.05 10.96
C GLY A 480 -17.68 -29.66 11.55
N THR A 481 -16.44 -29.27 11.88
CA THR A 481 -16.08 -27.90 12.27
C THR A 481 -15.48 -27.07 11.13
N ALA A 482 -15.12 -27.69 10.00
CA ALA A 482 -14.50 -26.99 8.87
C ALA A 482 -15.45 -25.97 8.21
N CYS A 483 -15.00 -24.73 8.04
CA CYS A 483 -15.70 -23.78 7.17
C CYS A 483 -15.58 -24.26 5.71
N MET A 484 -16.69 -24.43 5.00
CA MET A 484 -16.69 -24.93 3.61
C MET A 484 -17.53 -24.02 2.73
N GLU A 485 -18.85 -24.16 2.76
CA GLU A 485 -19.77 -23.20 2.14
C GLU A 485 -19.91 -21.94 3.01
N GLN A 486 -20.15 -20.78 2.40
CA GLN A 486 -20.50 -19.56 3.13
C GLN A 486 -21.84 -19.74 3.87
N ASN A 487 -22.11 -18.97 4.92
CA ASN A 487 -23.42 -18.96 5.56
C ASN A 487 -24.25 -17.74 5.18
N LEU A 488 -25.57 -17.96 5.12
CA LEU A 488 -26.60 -16.93 4.94
C LEU A 488 -26.37 -15.73 5.87
N ASN A 489 -26.12 -14.55 5.29
CA ASN A 489 -25.74 -13.34 6.02
C ASN A 489 -26.32 -12.08 5.34
N SER A 490 -26.53 -11.02 6.12
CA SER A 490 -27.06 -9.73 5.65
C SER A 490 -26.51 -8.58 6.47
N VAL A 491 -26.16 -7.47 5.82
CA VAL A 491 -25.50 -6.30 6.40
C VAL A 491 -26.24 -5.03 5.99
N ILE A 492 -26.51 -4.12 6.94
CA ILE A 492 -27.02 -2.77 6.68
C ILE A 492 -25.82 -1.87 6.35
N VAL A 493 -25.96 -1.02 5.33
CA VAL A 493 -24.95 -0.03 4.92
C VAL A 493 -25.47 1.41 5.04
N HIS A 494 -26.76 1.63 4.77
CA HIS A 494 -27.45 2.88 5.08
C HIS A 494 -28.66 2.64 5.99
N PRO A 495 -28.87 3.45 7.05
CA PRO A 495 -28.09 4.64 7.39
C PRO A 495 -26.67 4.31 7.85
N GLN A 496 -25.71 5.14 7.42
CA GLN A 496 -24.28 4.86 7.57
C GLN A 496 -23.80 5.02 9.02
N GLN A 497 -22.62 4.46 9.30
CA GLN A 497 -21.92 4.66 10.56
C GLN A 497 -21.65 6.15 10.79
N GLY A 498 -22.26 6.71 11.84
CA GLY A 498 -22.16 8.13 12.17
C GLY A 498 -23.11 9.05 11.39
N GLU A 499 -24.09 8.52 10.64
CA GLU A 499 -25.05 9.36 9.92
C GLU A 499 -25.89 10.21 10.89
N LYS A 500 -26.01 11.52 10.61
CA LYS A 500 -26.80 12.46 11.39
C LYS A 500 -28.04 12.91 10.60
N ILE A 501 -29.23 12.63 11.11
CA ILE A 501 -30.50 13.13 10.57
C ILE A 501 -31.08 14.15 11.56
N LEU A 502 -31.09 15.43 11.16
CA LEU A 502 -31.58 16.53 12.00
C LEU A 502 -33.10 16.45 12.20
N LEU A 503 -33.56 16.50 13.46
CA LEU A 503 -35.00 16.36 13.80
C LEU A 503 -35.87 17.45 13.16
N LYS A 504 -35.29 18.64 12.90
CA LYS A 504 -35.95 19.75 12.20
C LYS A 504 -36.32 19.45 10.75
N ASP A 505 -35.72 18.43 10.15
CA ASP A 505 -35.97 18.01 8.76
C ASP A 505 -36.92 16.81 8.69
N ALA A 506 -37.05 16.02 9.77
CA ALA A 506 -38.04 14.95 9.91
C ALA A 506 -39.50 15.44 9.86
N GLY A 507 -39.74 16.72 10.17
CA GLY A 507 -41.05 17.38 10.05
C GLY A 507 -41.30 18.11 8.73
N LYS A 508 -40.31 18.21 7.82
CA LYS A 508 -40.43 18.98 6.57
C LYS A 508 -41.01 18.12 5.44
N GLY A 509 -42.34 18.08 5.41
CA GLY A 509 -43.13 17.55 4.30
C GLY A 509 -43.74 16.17 4.54
N LYS A 510 -45.01 16.02 4.14
CA LYS A 510 -45.57 14.69 3.85
C LYS A 510 -44.86 14.13 2.62
N GLY A 511 -44.42 12.87 2.67
CA GLY A 511 -43.76 12.19 1.55
C GLY A 511 -42.23 12.21 1.55
N THR A 512 -41.58 12.72 2.60
CA THR A 512 -40.12 12.60 2.75
C THR A 512 -39.76 11.18 3.20
N GLU A 513 -39.22 10.39 2.28
CA GLU A 513 -38.78 9.00 2.50
C GLU A 513 -37.27 8.90 2.75
N TYR A 514 -36.85 7.77 3.32
CA TYR A 514 -35.46 7.37 3.54
C TYR A 514 -35.25 5.95 3.01
N ARG A 515 -34.13 5.72 2.32
CA ARG A 515 -33.75 4.41 1.77
C ARG A 515 -32.82 3.65 2.72
N ILE A 516 -33.35 2.71 3.48
CA ILE A 516 -32.55 1.71 4.19
C ILE A 516 -32.01 0.75 3.14
N GLN A 517 -30.70 0.50 3.10
CA GLN A 517 -30.11 -0.38 2.08
C GLN A 517 -28.82 -1.07 2.54
N GLY A 518 -28.48 -2.16 1.87
CA GLY A 518 -27.31 -2.97 2.17
C GLY A 518 -27.17 -4.15 1.21
N PHE A 519 -26.51 -5.22 1.67
CA PHE A 519 -26.31 -6.46 0.89
C PHE A 519 -26.60 -7.72 1.70
N ALA A 520 -26.79 -8.84 1.01
CA ALA A 520 -27.00 -10.17 1.59
C ALA A 520 -26.44 -11.27 0.66
N TYR A 521 -26.02 -12.40 1.23
CA TYR A 521 -25.41 -13.53 0.51
C TYR A 521 -25.68 -14.87 1.22
N ASP A 522 -25.46 -15.99 0.52
CA ASP A 522 -25.49 -17.36 1.07
C ASP A 522 -24.48 -18.26 0.33
N GLY A 523 -24.10 -19.39 0.94
CA GLY A 523 -23.18 -20.36 0.35
C GLY A 523 -23.83 -21.33 -0.64
N GLY A 524 -23.04 -22.26 -1.18
CA GLY A 524 -23.48 -23.39 -2.03
C GLY A 524 -24.12 -23.05 -3.38
N GLY A 525 -24.40 -21.76 -3.62
CA GLY A 525 -25.17 -21.25 -4.74
C GLY A 525 -26.65 -21.01 -4.42
N HIS A 526 -27.03 -20.89 -3.15
CA HIS A 526 -28.44 -20.76 -2.76
C HIS A 526 -28.99 -19.34 -2.96
N GLU A 527 -30.21 -19.22 -3.48
CA GLU A 527 -30.90 -17.92 -3.59
C GLU A 527 -31.22 -17.35 -2.20
N VAL A 528 -30.80 -16.11 -1.94
CA VAL A 528 -31.34 -15.28 -0.85
C VAL A 528 -32.77 -14.84 -1.24
N GLN A 529 -33.75 -15.69 -0.93
CA GLN A 529 -35.14 -15.58 -1.39
C GLN A 529 -35.92 -14.40 -0.83
N ARG A 530 -35.46 -13.83 0.29
CA ARG A 530 -36.11 -12.72 0.98
C ARG A 530 -35.12 -12.04 1.93
N VAL A 531 -35.13 -10.72 1.94
CA VAL A 531 -34.51 -9.89 2.98
C VAL A 531 -35.63 -9.13 3.71
N GLU A 532 -35.53 -9.02 5.02
CA GLU A 532 -36.52 -8.39 5.89
C GLU A 532 -35.86 -7.40 6.86
N VAL A 533 -36.44 -6.21 7.02
CA VAL A 533 -36.00 -5.18 7.98
C VAL A 533 -37.09 -4.90 9.02
N SER A 534 -36.71 -4.87 10.29
CA SER A 534 -37.53 -4.42 11.43
C SER A 534 -37.08 -3.03 11.90
N LEU A 535 -38.05 -2.23 12.37
CA LEU A 535 -37.85 -0.91 13.00
C LEU A 535 -38.30 -0.90 14.48
N ASP A 536 -38.61 -2.07 15.03
CA ASP A 536 -39.33 -2.30 16.28
C ASP A 536 -38.74 -3.48 17.07
N ASP A 537 -37.40 -3.50 17.20
CA ASP A 537 -36.62 -4.50 17.96
C ASP A 537 -36.93 -5.98 17.57
N GLY A 538 -37.47 -6.20 16.37
CA GLY A 538 -37.74 -7.51 15.76
C GLY A 538 -39.21 -7.97 15.78
N GLU A 539 -40.17 -7.13 16.18
CA GLU A 539 -41.59 -7.49 16.28
C GLU A 539 -42.28 -7.59 14.91
N THR A 540 -42.14 -6.58 14.04
CA THR A 540 -42.66 -6.61 12.67
C THR A 540 -41.54 -6.46 11.63
N TRP A 541 -41.82 -6.88 10.39
CA TRP A 541 -40.80 -7.04 9.36
C TRP A 541 -41.30 -6.54 8.01
N LEU A 542 -40.62 -5.51 7.48
CA LEU A 542 -40.81 -4.95 6.15
C LEU A 542 -40.03 -5.80 5.13
N TYR A 543 -40.65 -6.14 4.01
CA TYR A 543 -39.97 -6.84 2.91
C TYR A 543 -39.05 -5.87 2.16
N CYS A 544 -37.80 -6.27 1.92
CA CYS A 544 -36.81 -5.46 1.20
C CYS A 544 -36.67 -5.90 -0.25
N ILE A 545 -36.70 -4.94 -1.17
CA ILE A 545 -36.54 -5.13 -2.61
C ILE A 545 -35.11 -5.58 -2.91
N ARG A 546 -34.95 -6.75 -3.52
CA ARG A 546 -33.64 -7.31 -3.88
C ARG A 546 -33.25 -6.97 -5.32
N LYS A 547 -31.95 -6.75 -5.54
CA LYS A 547 -31.33 -6.60 -6.86
C LYS A 547 -30.10 -7.51 -6.98
N PHE A 548 -30.05 -8.29 -8.04
CA PHE A 548 -28.92 -9.14 -8.44
C PHE A 548 -28.22 -8.53 -9.66
N PRO A 549 -27.03 -9.01 -10.06
CA PRO A 549 -26.49 -8.77 -11.40
C PRO A 549 -27.47 -9.25 -12.49
N ASP A 550 -27.39 -8.67 -13.70
CA ASP A 550 -28.36 -8.95 -14.77
C ASP A 550 -28.33 -10.39 -15.32
N LEU A 551 -27.23 -11.11 -15.07
CA LEU A 551 -26.98 -12.50 -15.50
C LEU A 551 -26.38 -13.33 -14.33
N PRO A 552 -27.14 -13.61 -13.25
CA PRO A 552 -26.59 -14.14 -12.00
C PRO A 552 -26.62 -15.67 -11.90
N ILE A 553 -27.29 -16.36 -12.82
CA ILE A 553 -27.47 -17.81 -12.83
C ILE A 553 -26.78 -18.40 -14.05
N ARG A 554 -25.74 -19.22 -13.86
CA ARG A 554 -25.15 -20.01 -14.95
C ARG A 554 -25.84 -21.38 -15.11
N HIS A 555 -25.99 -22.10 -13.99
CA HIS A 555 -26.52 -23.47 -13.99
C HIS A 555 -27.74 -23.64 -13.09
N GLY A 556 -28.88 -23.98 -13.69
CA GLY A 556 -30.11 -24.37 -12.98
C GLY A 556 -30.69 -23.26 -12.11
N LYS A 557 -30.36 -23.27 -10.81
CA LYS A 557 -30.77 -22.27 -9.81
C LYS A 557 -29.61 -21.86 -8.88
N LYS A 558 -28.36 -22.00 -9.33
CA LYS A 558 -27.19 -21.59 -8.56
C LYS A 558 -26.91 -20.10 -8.74
N PHE A 559 -26.98 -19.36 -7.63
CA PHE A 559 -26.65 -17.94 -7.53
C PHE A 559 -25.28 -17.80 -6.88
N TRP A 560 -24.27 -17.36 -7.64
CA TRP A 560 -22.90 -17.23 -7.14
C TRP A 560 -22.56 -15.85 -6.57
N THR A 561 -23.53 -14.93 -6.56
CA THR A 561 -23.35 -13.53 -6.21
C THR A 561 -24.21 -13.16 -5.02
N TRP A 562 -23.79 -12.13 -4.27
CA TRP A 562 -24.68 -11.41 -3.37
C TRP A 562 -25.89 -10.80 -4.10
N CYS A 563 -26.88 -10.35 -3.33
CA CYS A 563 -27.83 -9.33 -3.77
C CYS A 563 -27.61 -8.04 -2.96
N HIS A 564 -27.78 -6.89 -3.61
CA HIS A 564 -28.05 -5.65 -2.89
C HIS A 564 -29.55 -5.62 -2.57
N TRP A 565 -29.93 -4.99 -1.46
CA TRP A 565 -31.34 -4.85 -1.07
C TRP A 565 -31.62 -3.44 -0.57
N HIS A 566 -32.86 -2.98 -0.71
CA HIS A 566 -33.34 -1.75 -0.08
C HIS A 566 -34.79 -1.83 0.39
N VAL A 567 -35.17 -0.97 1.32
CA VAL A 567 -36.57 -0.64 1.60
C VAL A 567 -36.68 0.86 1.84
N ASP A 568 -37.68 1.46 1.22
CA ASP A 568 -37.96 2.89 1.33
C ASP A 568 -39.04 3.07 2.40
N VAL A 569 -38.79 3.96 3.36
CA VAL A 569 -39.65 4.17 4.54
C VAL A 569 -39.81 5.65 4.86
N PRO A 570 -40.95 6.10 5.42
CA PRO A 570 -41.11 7.50 5.83
C PRO A 570 -40.04 7.92 6.85
N LEU A 571 -39.44 9.11 6.65
CA LEU A 571 -38.35 9.62 7.49
C LEU A 571 -38.72 9.72 8.98
N HIS A 572 -40.00 9.97 9.29
CA HIS A 572 -40.48 9.98 10.67
C HIS A 572 -40.40 8.60 11.34
N ARG A 573 -40.58 7.49 10.60
CA ARG A 573 -40.43 6.13 11.15
C ARG A 573 -38.97 5.77 11.38
N MET A 574 -38.05 6.23 10.53
CA MET A 574 -36.60 6.13 10.77
C MET A 574 -36.17 6.87 12.05
N VAL A 575 -36.69 8.08 12.25
CA VAL A 575 -36.37 8.90 13.42
C VAL A 575 -36.98 8.35 14.72
N GLN A 576 -38.06 7.56 14.62
CA GLN A 576 -38.68 6.85 15.74
C GLN A 576 -38.08 5.45 15.98
N ALA A 577 -37.41 4.85 14.99
CA ALA A 577 -36.86 3.50 15.08
C ALA A 577 -35.66 3.46 16.04
N ARG A 578 -35.84 2.82 17.21
CA ARG A 578 -34.78 2.62 18.21
C ARG A 578 -33.63 1.76 17.69
N SER A 579 -33.98 0.79 16.85
CA SER A 579 -33.04 -0.04 16.10
C SER A 579 -33.58 -0.31 14.71
N ILE A 580 -32.66 -0.58 13.79
CA ILE A 580 -32.94 -1.06 12.44
C ILE A 580 -32.25 -2.41 12.35
N ILE A 581 -33.03 -3.47 12.20
CA ILE A 581 -32.54 -4.85 12.26
C ILE A 581 -32.80 -5.52 10.91
N VAL A 582 -31.78 -6.10 10.28
CA VAL A 582 -31.94 -6.91 9.06
C VAL A 582 -31.66 -8.40 9.32
N LYS A 583 -32.45 -9.23 8.65
CA LYS A 583 -32.20 -10.67 8.46
C LYS A 583 -32.58 -11.07 7.02
N CYS A 584 -32.11 -12.22 6.57
CA CYS A 584 -32.52 -12.81 5.30
C CYS A 584 -32.84 -14.31 5.40
N TRP A 585 -33.45 -14.84 4.35
CA TRP A 585 -33.93 -16.22 4.23
C TRP A 585 -33.47 -16.86 2.93
N ASN A 586 -33.14 -18.15 2.96
CA ASN A 586 -32.73 -18.90 1.76
C ASN A 586 -33.79 -19.87 1.23
N VAL A 587 -33.42 -20.62 0.17
CA VAL A 587 -34.30 -21.61 -0.48
C VAL A 587 -34.85 -22.68 0.47
N PHE A 588 -34.08 -23.08 1.48
CA PHE A 588 -34.48 -24.07 2.49
C PHE A 588 -35.31 -23.49 3.64
N LYS A 589 -35.54 -22.17 3.65
CA LYS A 589 -36.17 -21.42 4.76
C LYS A 589 -35.31 -21.39 6.03
N ASN A 590 -33.99 -21.58 5.88
CA ASN A 590 -33.05 -21.18 6.93
C ASN A 590 -33.09 -19.65 7.07
N SER A 591 -32.88 -19.17 8.30
CA SER A 591 -32.78 -17.75 8.66
C SER A 591 -31.59 -17.57 9.60
N GLN A 592 -31.06 -16.36 9.65
CA GLN A 592 -30.07 -15.95 10.63
C GLN A 592 -30.62 -15.99 12.07
N PRO A 593 -29.77 -16.28 13.08
CA PRO A 593 -30.16 -16.24 14.50
C PRO A 593 -30.27 -14.80 15.01
N ARG A 594 -31.09 -14.57 16.05
CA ARG A 594 -31.17 -13.25 16.72
C ARG A 594 -29.84 -12.89 17.39
N ASP A 595 -29.30 -13.82 18.16
CA ASP A 595 -28.12 -13.59 19.00
C ASP A 595 -26.83 -14.19 18.38
N PRO A 596 -25.67 -13.51 18.54
CA PRO A 596 -24.37 -14.00 18.05
C PRO A 596 -23.86 -15.27 18.76
N ALA A 597 -23.37 -16.22 17.98
CA ALA A 597 -22.76 -17.47 18.47
C ALA A 597 -21.22 -17.36 18.53
N TRP A 598 -20.69 -17.05 19.73
CA TRP A 598 -19.25 -16.94 19.94
C TRP A 598 -18.51 -18.27 19.69
N ASN A 599 -17.36 -18.19 19.02
CA ASN A 599 -16.43 -19.30 18.80
C ASN A 599 -14.97 -18.80 18.82
N LEU A 600 -14.03 -19.69 19.15
CA LEU A 600 -12.64 -19.35 19.46
C LEU A 600 -11.86 -18.60 18.37
N LYS A 601 -12.17 -18.86 17.09
CA LYS A 601 -11.56 -18.20 15.93
C LYS A 601 -12.33 -16.98 15.44
N GLY A 602 -13.50 -16.71 16.03
CA GLY A 602 -14.38 -15.61 15.66
C GLY A 602 -14.80 -15.67 14.20
N MET A 603 -15.34 -16.81 13.76
CA MET A 603 -15.68 -17.08 12.36
C MET A 603 -17.18 -17.25 12.15
N MET A 604 -17.61 -17.04 10.90
CA MET A 604 -18.97 -17.29 10.40
C MET A 604 -20.08 -16.56 11.20
N ASN A 605 -19.80 -15.37 11.75
CA ASN A 605 -20.81 -14.60 12.47
C ASN A 605 -21.90 -14.10 11.51
N ASN A 606 -23.14 -14.55 11.73
CA ASN A 606 -24.29 -14.19 10.88
C ASN A 606 -25.55 -13.80 11.66
N CYS A 607 -25.47 -13.41 12.94
CA CYS A 607 -26.65 -12.94 13.67
C CYS A 607 -27.33 -11.72 13.01
N TRP A 608 -28.55 -11.37 13.41
CA TRP A 608 -29.28 -10.23 12.85
C TRP A 608 -28.45 -8.93 12.96
N TYR A 609 -28.12 -8.33 11.81
CA TYR A 609 -27.30 -7.12 11.79
C TYR A 609 -28.15 -5.93 12.22
N THR A 610 -27.70 -5.24 13.26
CA THR A 610 -28.49 -4.23 13.98
C THR A 610 -27.77 -2.89 13.95
N VAL A 611 -28.38 -1.88 13.36
CA VAL A 611 -28.01 -0.47 13.53
C VAL A 611 -28.88 0.11 14.66
N LYS A 612 -28.34 0.99 15.49
CA LYS A 612 -29.07 1.69 16.56
C LYS A 612 -29.11 3.18 16.32
N SER A 613 -30.16 3.82 16.85
CA SER A 613 -30.32 5.27 16.85
C SER A 613 -29.99 5.86 18.24
N GLU A 614 -29.34 7.01 18.24
CA GLU A 614 -29.01 7.80 19.43
C GLU A 614 -29.46 9.25 19.16
N ILE A 615 -30.26 9.86 20.04
CA ILE A 615 -30.62 11.28 19.89
C ILE A 615 -29.58 12.13 20.62
N ALA A 616 -28.97 13.07 19.90
CA ALA A 616 -27.93 13.96 20.42
C ALA A 616 -28.23 15.43 20.08
N PRO A 617 -27.84 16.39 20.95
CA PRO A 617 -27.90 17.81 20.62
C PRO A 617 -26.94 18.14 19.47
N ASP A 618 -27.28 19.18 18.72
CA ASP A 618 -26.41 19.83 17.76
C ASP A 618 -25.69 20.99 18.45
N ASP A 619 -24.35 20.94 18.49
CA ASP A 619 -23.54 21.98 19.14
C ASP A 619 -23.38 23.22 18.24
N GLU A 620 -23.73 23.13 16.95
CA GLU A 620 -23.64 24.22 15.97
C GLU A 620 -24.99 24.89 15.67
N THR A 621 -26.13 24.22 15.92
CA THR A 621 -27.48 24.81 15.79
C THR A 621 -28.38 24.42 16.95
N ASP A 622 -29.24 25.33 17.43
CA ASP A 622 -30.10 25.14 18.61
C ASP A 622 -31.20 24.08 18.36
N GLY A 623 -30.82 22.81 18.42
CA GLY A 623 -31.62 21.66 17.97
C GLY A 623 -30.91 20.32 18.24
N ALA A 624 -31.38 19.27 17.57
CA ALA A 624 -30.90 17.91 17.77
C ALA A 624 -31.01 17.04 16.51
N TYR A 625 -30.23 15.95 16.47
CA TYR A 625 -30.24 14.95 15.42
C TYR A 625 -30.37 13.53 15.97
N VAL A 626 -30.84 12.63 15.12
CA VAL A 626 -30.66 11.18 15.28
C VAL A 626 -29.33 10.79 14.67
N LEU A 627 -28.48 10.14 15.47
CA LEU A 627 -27.20 9.57 15.09
C LEU A 627 -27.36 8.06 14.90
N PHE A 628 -26.89 7.53 13.77
CA PHE A 628 -26.95 6.08 13.50
C PHE A 628 -25.61 5.41 13.78
N ARG A 629 -25.66 4.31 14.53
CA ARG A 629 -24.51 3.49 14.95
C ARG A 629 -24.64 2.07 14.43
N HIS A 630 -23.63 1.59 13.73
CA HIS A 630 -23.45 0.18 13.40
C HIS A 630 -22.96 -0.60 14.64
N PRO A 631 -22.98 -1.96 14.62
CA PRO A 631 -22.46 -2.77 15.73
C PRO A 631 -21.03 -2.36 16.13
N THR A 632 -20.13 -2.32 15.16
CA THR A 632 -18.70 -2.02 15.35
C THR A 632 -18.10 -1.38 14.10
N GLU A 633 -17.21 -0.41 14.26
CA GLU A 633 -16.28 0.00 13.20
C GLU A 633 -15.15 -1.05 13.03
N PRO A 634 -14.60 -1.27 11.82
CA PRO A 634 -13.49 -2.21 11.60
C PRO A 634 -12.20 -1.85 12.35
N ALA A 635 -11.22 -2.77 12.32
CA ALA A 635 -9.91 -2.61 12.96
C ALA A 635 -10.02 -2.17 14.43
N ASN A 636 -9.45 -1.03 14.80
CA ASN A 636 -9.43 -0.52 16.17
C ASN A 636 -10.53 0.52 16.47
N GLY A 637 -11.35 0.94 15.49
CA GLY A 637 -12.37 1.98 15.68
C GLY A 637 -13.43 1.62 16.72
N ASP A 638 -13.77 2.55 17.60
CA ASP A 638 -14.60 2.33 18.79
C ASP A 638 -16.00 2.97 18.69
N GLY A 639 -16.32 3.68 17.60
CA GLY A 639 -17.57 4.43 17.44
C GLY A 639 -18.84 3.59 17.22
N GLY A 640 -18.78 2.27 17.35
CA GLY A 640 -19.95 1.38 17.23
C GLY A 640 -20.77 1.29 18.52
N TRP A 641 -22.02 0.83 18.43
CA TRP A 641 -22.87 0.69 19.63
C TRP A 641 -22.48 -0.50 20.52
N MET A 642 -21.82 -1.54 19.98
CA MET A 642 -21.34 -2.64 20.79
C MET A 642 -20.16 -2.18 21.63
N GLN A 643 -20.27 -2.34 22.94
CA GLN A 643 -19.23 -2.01 23.90
C GLN A 643 -18.54 -3.29 24.41
N PRO A 644 -17.24 -3.26 24.78
CA PRO A 644 -16.54 -4.45 25.26
C PRO A 644 -17.23 -5.02 26.51
N SER A 645 -17.49 -6.32 26.52
CA SER A 645 -18.20 -6.98 27.62
C SER A 645 -17.47 -6.87 28.96
N VAL A 646 -18.20 -7.12 30.06
CA VAL A 646 -17.62 -7.20 31.41
C VAL A 646 -16.49 -8.24 31.49
N VAL A 647 -16.53 -9.32 30.69
CA VAL A 647 -15.45 -10.31 30.64
C VAL A 647 -14.19 -9.70 30.03
N ASN A 648 -14.32 -9.00 28.89
CA ASN A 648 -13.21 -8.28 28.26
C ASN A 648 -12.65 -7.18 29.17
N GLN A 649 -13.51 -6.43 29.84
CA GLN A 649 -13.11 -5.39 30.80
C GLN A 649 -12.34 -5.98 31.99
N ILE A 650 -12.77 -7.13 32.52
CA ILE A 650 -12.05 -7.86 33.59
C ILE A 650 -10.70 -8.38 33.09
N GLU A 651 -10.60 -8.87 31.85
CA GLU A 651 -9.31 -9.26 31.27
C GLU A 651 -8.36 -8.08 31.07
N LEU A 652 -8.86 -6.94 30.58
CA LEU A 652 -8.07 -5.71 30.42
C LEU A 652 -7.56 -5.22 31.79
N ALA A 653 -8.45 -5.08 32.77
CA ALA A 653 -8.09 -4.67 34.12
C ALA A 653 -7.09 -5.63 34.80
N LYS A 654 -7.15 -6.93 34.52
CA LYS A 654 -6.13 -7.91 34.98
C LYS A 654 -4.77 -7.70 34.31
N ARG A 655 -4.73 -7.39 33.01
CA ARG A 655 -3.47 -7.11 32.28
C ARG A 655 -2.85 -5.78 32.74
N GLU A 656 -3.68 -4.78 33.02
CA GLU A 656 -3.26 -3.50 33.59
C GLU A 656 -2.74 -3.66 35.02
N ALA A 657 -3.45 -4.39 35.89
CA ALA A 657 -2.99 -4.71 37.24
C ALA A 657 -1.71 -5.58 37.29
N GLY A 658 -1.39 -6.28 36.20
CA GLY A 658 -0.14 -7.01 36.00
C GLY A 658 0.97 -6.23 35.28
N THR A 659 0.78 -4.95 34.97
CA THR A 659 1.78 -4.12 34.30
C THR A 659 2.89 -3.71 35.30
N PRO A 660 4.18 -4.00 35.04
CA PRO A 660 5.28 -3.56 35.89
C PRO A 660 5.37 -2.03 35.96
N GLN A 661 5.64 -1.47 37.14
CA GLN A 661 5.65 -0.01 37.34
C GLN A 661 6.97 0.66 36.91
N LYS A 662 7.92 -0.11 36.38
CA LYS A 662 9.19 0.42 35.91
C LYS A 662 8.96 1.34 34.70
N GLN A 663 9.25 2.63 34.86
CA GLN A 663 9.18 3.60 33.78
C GLN A 663 10.52 3.70 33.04
N PHE A 664 10.46 3.98 31.73
CA PHE A 664 11.60 4.20 30.86
C PHE A 664 11.52 5.55 30.14
N THR A 665 12.66 6.21 29.95
CA THR A 665 12.74 7.45 29.16
C THR A 665 12.83 7.16 27.66
N ARG A 666 12.57 8.17 26.82
CA ARG A 666 12.73 8.06 25.35
C ARG A 666 14.16 7.64 25.00
N GLU A 667 15.12 8.31 25.62
CA GLU A 667 16.56 8.15 25.42
C GLU A 667 17.07 6.79 25.93
N GLU A 668 16.32 6.08 26.76
CA GLU A 668 16.57 4.68 27.12
C GLU A 668 16.06 3.72 26.04
N ILE A 669 14.79 3.87 25.64
CA ILE A 669 14.14 3.01 24.63
C ILE A 669 14.89 3.07 23.28
N GLU A 670 15.34 4.26 22.86
CA GLU A 670 16.11 4.48 21.63
C GLU A 670 17.48 3.77 21.57
N LYS A 671 17.90 3.06 22.64
CA LYS A 671 19.10 2.21 22.64
C LYS A 671 18.85 0.76 22.19
N HIS A 672 17.58 0.37 22.02
CA HIS A 672 17.15 -1.02 21.78
C HIS A 672 16.52 -1.16 20.39
N ASP A 673 17.33 -0.85 19.36
CA ASP A 673 16.95 -0.71 17.95
C ASP A 673 17.39 -1.88 17.03
N SER A 674 17.80 -3.02 17.61
CA SER A 674 18.53 -4.08 16.88
C SER A 674 17.90 -5.47 17.03
N GLU A 675 18.14 -6.40 16.08
CA GLU A 675 17.50 -7.75 16.14
C GLU A 675 17.82 -8.54 17.42
N ASP A 676 19.02 -8.35 17.98
CA ASP A 676 19.49 -8.99 19.22
C ASP A 676 19.19 -8.16 20.48
N ASP A 677 18.54 -7.00 20.33
CA ASP A 677 18.17 -6.06 21.40
C ASP A 677 17.07 -5.11 20.90
N CYS A 678 15.81 -5.57 20.91
CA CYS A 678 14.68 -4.86 20.29
C CYS A 678 13.58 -4.57 21.30
N TRP A 679 13.38 -3.29 21.63
CA TRP A 679 12.22 -2.84 22.42
C TRP A 679 11.24 -2.07 21.54
N ILE A 680 9.95 -2.21 21.82
CA ILE A 680 8.87 -1.48 21.13
C ILE A 680 7.92 -0.84 22.15
N VAL A 681 7.33 0.31 21.78
CA VAL A 681 6.33 1.02 22.61
C VAL A 681 4.94 0.79 22.05
N VAL A 682 4.03 0.24 22.86
CA VAL A 682 2.63 -0.05 22.52
C VAL A 682 1.76 0.43 23.66
N ASP A 683 0.81 1.33 23.42
CA ASP A 683 -0.13 1.83 24.43
C ASP A 683 0.58 2.38 25.69
N GLY A 684 1.66 3.14 25.46
CA GLY A 684 2.54 3.65 26.52
C GLY A 684 3.32 2.59 27.31
N LYS A 685 3.21 1.31 26.95
CA LYS A 685 3.89 0.17 27.57
C LYS A 685 5.10 -0.27 26.73
N VAL A 686 6.17 -0.68 27.37
CA VAL A 686 7.46 -1.06 26.75
C VAL A 686 7.61 -2.58 26.74
N TYR A 687 7.84 -3.16 25.56
CA TYR A 687 7.93 -4.61 25.35
C TYR A 687 9.28 -5.03 24.78
N ASP A 688 9.85 -6.11 25.32
CA ASP A 688 11.09 -6.74 24.83
C ASP A 688 10.76 -7.80 23.77
N ALA A 689 10.75 -7.36 22.51
CA ALA A 689 10.38 -8.20 21.37
C ALA A 689 11.52 -9.12 20.90
N THR A 690 12.73 -9.01 21.47
CA THR A 690 13.93 -9.77 21.09
C THR A 690 13.68 -11.28 21.03
N SER A 691 12.97 -11.84 22.01
CA SER A 691 12.64 -13.27 22.08
C SER A 691 11.52 -13.74 21.13
N VAL A 692 10.94 -12.82 20.35
CA VAL A 692 9.87 -13.08 19.37
C VAL A 692 10.42 -13.09 17.92
N MET A 693 11.57 -12.44 17.70
CA MET A 693 12.20 -12.25 16.38
C MET A 693 12.48 -13.53 15.59
N SER A 694 12.69 -14.66 16.27
CA SER A 694 13.06 -15.93 15.63
C SER A 694 11.89 -16.73 15.07
N TRP A 695 10.65 -16.37 15.41
CA TRP A 695 9.45 -17.15 15.05
C TRP A 695 8.18 -16.31 14.76
N HIS A 696 8.27 -14.98 14.85
CA HIS A 696 7.13 -14.07 14.62
C HIS A 696 6.42 -14.36 13.27
N PRO A 697 5.08 -14.53 13.23
CA PRO A 697 4.37 -14.91 12.00
C PRO A 697 4.51 -13.94 10.82
N GLY A 698 4.67 -12.64 11.08
CA GLY A 698 4.95 -11.62 10.05
C GLY A 698 6.44 -11.45 9.71
N GLY A 699 7.31 -12.33 10.21
CA GLY A 699 8.76 -12.17 10.16
C GLY A 699 9.27 -11.04 11.06
N LYS A 700 10.58 -10.75 10.98
CA LYS A 700 11.24 -9.69 11.77
C LYS A 700 10.88 -8.27 11.33
N ALA A 701 10.73 -8.05 10.02
CA ALA A 701 10.66 -6.71 9.45
C ALA A 701 9.56 -5.81 10.05
N PRO A 702 8.31 -6.28 10.29
CA PRO A 702 7.27 -5.44 10.89
C PRO A 702 7.62 -4.95 12.31
N ILE A 703 8.34 -5.76 13.10
CA ILE A 703 8.78 -5.34 14.44
C ILE A 703 10.00 -4.41 14.35
N MET A 704 10.94 -4.71 13.46
CA MET A 704 12.15 -3.90 13.27
C MET A 704 11.87 -2.48 12.76
N VAL A 705 10.75 -2.24 12.09
CA VAL A 705 10.27 -0.87 11.74
C VAL A 705 9.97 -0.04 12.99
N HIS A 706 9.73 -0.68 14.15
CA HIS A 706 9.40 -0.03 15.42
C HIS A 706 10.50 -0.17 16.50
N ALA A 707 11.59 -0.90 16.23
CA ALA A 707 12.66 -1.14 17.18
C ALA A 707 13.27 0.17 17.70
N GLY A 708 13.29 0.35 19.02
CA GLY A 708 13.75 1.55 19.71
C GLY A 708 12.88 2.79 19.53
N ARG A 709 11.75 2.70 18.81
CA ARG A 709 10.95 3.88 18.43
C ARG A 709 9.84 4.21 19.41
N VAL A 710 9.65 5.51 19.64
CA VAL A 710 8.71 6.08 20.61
C VAL A 710 7.66 6.93 19.87
N HIS A 711 6.69 6.28 19.22
CA HIS A 711 5.63 6.90 18.42
C HIS A 711 4.30 6.13 18.48
N ALA A 712 3.22 6.70 17.95
CA ALA A 712 1.87 6.12 18.08
C ALA A 712 1.63 4.88 17.20
N GLU A 713 2.11 4.86 15.94
CA GLU A 713 1.78 3.81 14.95
C GLU A 713 1.94 2.38 15.47
N THR A 714 3.03 2.10 16.19
CA THR A 714 3.31 0.79 16.83
C THR A 714 2.14 0.27 17.67
N THR A 715 1.40 1.17 18.32
CA THR A 715 0.22 0.83 19.14
C THR A 715 -0.97 0.42 18.26
N GLU A 716 -1.21 1.16 17.19
CA GLU A 716 -2.30 0.92 16.24
C GLU A 716 -2.09 -0.40 15.51
N GLU A 717 -0.85 -0.67 15.08
CA GLU A 717 -0.47 -1.92 14.43
C GLU A 717 -0.56 -3.11 15.40
N PHE A 718 0.12 -3.05 16.55
CA PHE A 718 0.15 -4.15 17.52
C PHE A 718 -1.25 -4.52 18.04
N GLY A 719 -2.06 -3.50 18.38
CA GLY A 719 -3.40 -3.68 18.92
C GLY A 719 -4.36 -4.42 17.98
N SER A 720 -4.07 -4.39 16.68
CA SER A 720 -4.89 -5.05 15.66
C SER A 720 -4.61 -6.55 15.48
N ILE A 721 -3.39 -7.03 15.83
CA ILE A 721 -2.93 -8.39 15.49
C ILE A 721 -2.84 -9.34 16.70
N HIS A 722 -2.26 -8.89 17.81
CA HIS A 722 -1.65 -9.83 18.77
C HIS A 722 -2.58 -10.33 19.88
N ASP A 723 -2.23 -11.48 20.48
CA ASP A 723 -3.03 -12.23 21.45
C ASP A 723 -2.50 -12.08 22.89
N GLY A 724 -2.75 -13.07 23.76
CA GLY A 724 -2.27 -13.06 25.14
C GLY A 724 -0.74 -13.12 25.30
N PHE A 725 -0.04 -13.85 24.42
CA PHE A 725 1.38 -14.15 24.60
C PHE A 725 2.27 -12.90 24.56
N ALA A 726 1.93 -11.95 23.68
CA ALA A 726 2.72 -10.73 23.53
C ALA A 726 2.72 -9.86 24.82
N TYR A 727 1.72 -10.01 25.69
CA TYR A 727 1.67 -9.33 26.98
C TYR A 727 2.65 -9.90 28.03
N GLU A 728 3.19 -11.10 27.83
CA GLU A 728 4.25 -11.68 28.69
C GLU A 728 5.64 -11.04 28.46
N LYS A 729 5.80 -10.23 27.40
CA LYS A 729 7.05 -9.55 27.03
C LYS A 729 7.16 -8.12 27.58
N LEU A 730 6.22 -7.74 28.43
CA LEU A 730 6.07 -6.42 29.01
C LEU A 730 7.19 -6.13 30.06
N LYS A 731 8.04 -5.13 29.79
CA LYS A 731 9.10 -4.68 30.71
C LYS A 731 8.64 -3.54 31.65
N GLY A 732 7.62 -2.76 31.26
CA GLY A 732 7.12 -1.62 32.03
C GLY A 732 6.41 -0.57 31.17
N THR A 733 6.50 0.72 31.52
CA THR A 733 5.83 1.83 30.80
C THR A 733 6.79 2.96 30.39
N VAL A 734 6.32 3.88 29.54
CA VAL A 734 7.05 5.12 29.22
C VAL A 734 6.75 6.23 30.23
N THR A 735 7.72 7.11 30.47
CA THR A 735 7.52 8.34 31.28
C THR A 735 6.49 9.29 30.66
N ASP A 736 5.83 10.13 31.48
CA ASP A 736 4.86 11.14 31.04
C ASP A 736 5.40 12.09 29.94
N LYS A 737 6.69 12.42 30.00
CA LYS A 737 7.37 13.24 28.97
C LYS A 737 7.39 12.53 27.62
N ALA A 738 7.65 11.22 27.61
CA ALA A 738 7.61 10.40 26.40
C ALA A 738 6.16 10.16 25.92
N ALA A 739 5.20 9.95 26.82
CA ALA A 739 3.79 9.83 26.49
C ALA A 739 3.23 11.11 25.83
N ASN A 740 3.57 12.27 26.37
CA ASN A 740 3.20 13.56 25.76
C ASN A 740 3.88 13.78 24.41
N PHE A 741 5.17 13.41 24.27
CA PHE A 741 5.86 13.45 22.97
C PHE A 741 5.18 12.58 21.91
N ILE A 742 4.78 11.34 22.24
CA ILE A 742 4.00 10.46 21.35
C ILE A 742 2.70 11.17 20.91
N LYS A 743 1.97 11.73 21.88
CA LYS A 743 0.65 12.36 21.68
C LYS A 743 0.73 13.65 20.86
N GLU A 744 1.76 14.47 21.04
CA GLU A 744 2.00 15.66 20.22
C GLU A 744 2.49 15.31 18.82
N ASN A 745 3.39 14.34 18.68
CA ASN A 745 3.87 13.90 17.37
C ASN A 745 2.72 13.31 16.52
N ALA A 746 1.90 12.43 17.11
CA ALA A 746 0.72 11.88 16.45
C ALA A 746 -0.28 12.97 16.01
N LYS A 747 -0.50 14.00 16.85
CA LYS A 747 -1.32 15.18 16.48
C LYS A 747 -0.71 15.95 15.30
N LYS A 748 0.61 16.20 15.31
CA LYS A 748 1.31 16.88 14.20
C LYS A 748 1.19 16.09 12.89
N GLN A 749 1.46 14.78 12.94
CA GLN A 749 1.31 13.86 11.82
C GLN A 749 -0.14 13.83 11.29
N ALA A 750 -1.15 13.78 12.16
CA ALA A 750 -2.56 13.79 11.75
C ALA A 750 -2.97 15.10 11.06
N VAL A 751 -2.54 16.26 11.58
CA VAL A 751 -2.79 17.57 10.95
C VAL A 751 -2.06 17.70 9.61
N GLU A 752 -0.83 17.17 9.49
CA GLU A 752 -0.08 17.18 8.24
C GLU A 752 -0.70 16.25 7.18
N LYS A 753 -1.10 15.03 7.57
CA LYS A 753 -1.80 14.06 6.70
C LYS A 753 -3.19 14.54 6.27
N ALA A 754 -3.84 15.41 7.05
CA ALA A 754 -5.07 16.09 6.64
C ALA A 754 -4.80 17.15 5.56
N LYS A 755 -3.77 17.99 5.73
CA LYS A 755 -3.37 19.02 4.75
C LYS A 755 -2.87 18.43 3.42
N SER A 756 -2.18 17.29 3.46
CA SER A 756 -1.59 16.68 2.26
C SER A 756 -2.61 16.10 1.26
N LYS A 757 -3.91 16.19 1.52
CA LYS A 757 -4.96 15.73 0.59
C LYS A 757 -5.32 16.74 -0.51
N ASP A 758 -5.08 18.04 -0.32
CA ASP A 758 -5.51 19.07 -1.28
C ASP A 758 -4.47 19.40 -2.38
N ASP A 759 -3.17 19.27 -2.10
CA ASP A 759 -2.13 19.87 -2.96
C ASP A 759 -1.62 18.93 -4.08
N ASN A 760 -2.50 18.62 -5.04
CA ASN A 760 -2.18 17.69 -6.13
C ASN A 760 -1.38 18.33 -7.30
N LYS A 761 -0.73 19.48 -7.11
CA LYS A 761 0.03 20.17 -8.17
C LYS A 761 1.47 19.67 -8.32
N ALA A 762 2.16 19.42 -7.21
CA ALA A 762 3.53 18.91 -7.21
C ALA A 762 3.59 17.39 -7.51
N THR A 763 4.80 16.89 -7.80
CA THR A 763 5.08 15.45 -7.89
C THR A 763 5.52 14.88 -6.56
N LEU A 764 6.43 15.57 -5.86
CA LEU A 764 6.88 15.18 -4.53
C LEU A 764 5.73 15.26 -3.52
N GLN A 765 5.52 14.17 -2.77
CA GLN A 765 4.55 14.10 -1.69
C GLN A 765 5.24 13.57 -0.42
N LYS A 766 5.05 14.24 0.72
CA LYS A 766 5.82 13.95 1.95
C LYS A 766 5.63 12.52 2.47
N HIS A 767 4.48 11.90 2.19
CA HIS A 767 4.09 10.57 2.69
C HIS A 767 3.73 9.55 1.61
N ARG A 768 4.05 9.84 0.34
CA ARG A 768 3.76 8.95 -0.80
C ARG A 768 4.97 8.87 -1.73
N TRP A 769 5.24 7.65 -2.20
CA TRP A 769 6.32 7.39 -3.14
C TRP A 769 5.78 7.38 -4.57
N VAL A 770 6.54 8.00 -5.48
CA VAL A 770 6.15 8.23 -6.86
C VAL A 770 7.23 7.70 -7.82
N PRO A 771 6.88 6.87 -8.82
CA PRO A 771 7.85 6.31 -9.76
C PRO A 771 8.35 7.36 -10.75
N THR A 772 9.64 7.30 -11.08
CA THR A 772 10.30 8.18 -12.07
C THR A 772 11.29 7.39 -12.93
N LYS A 773 11.32 7.63 -14.23
CA LYS A 773 12.04 6.80 -15.22
C LYS A 773 13.42 7.36 -15.51
N LEU A 774 14.46 6.55 -15.46
CA LEU A 774 15.80 6.97 -15.88
C LEU A 774 15.87 7.08 -17.41
N ILE A 775 15.93 8.30 -17.94
CA ILE A 775 15.93 8.57 -19.39
C ILE A 775 17.33 8.86 -19.95
N ALA A 776 18.28 9.30 -19.12
CA ALA A 776 19.66 9.54 -19.56
C ALA A 776 20.70 9.31 -18.45
N ARG A 777 21.88 8.85 -18.86
CA ARG A 777 23.09 8.70 -18.02
C ARG A 777 24.28 9.32 -18.76
N LYS A 778 24.91 10.35 -18.18
CA LYS A 778 26.09 11.04 -18.72
C LYS A 778 27.29 10.82 -17.80
N ALA A 779 28.42 10.36 -18.32
CA ALA A 779 29.66 10.28 -17.57
C ALA A 779 30.26 11.68 -17.30
N ILE A 780 30.81 11.87 -16.11
CA ILE A 780 31.55 13.08 -15.70
C ILE A 780 32.98 12.68 -15.33
N SER A 781 33.16 11.61 -14.56
CA SER A 781 34.46 11.00 -14.25
C SER A 781 34.39 9.47 -14.37
N GLU A 782 35.45 8.77 -13.97
CA GLU A 782 35.49 7.31 -13.84
C GLU A 782 34.40 6.77 -12.87
N ASP A 783 34.10 7.50 -11.79
CA ASP A 783 33.13 7.09 -10.77
C ASP A 783 31.86 7.95 -10.72
N THR A 784 31.85 9.13 -11.35
CA THR A 784 30.78 10.12 -11.23
C THR A 784 30.00 10.26 -12.52
N ARG A 785 28.66 10.24 -12.41
CA ARG A 785 27.71 10.38 -13.52
C ARG A 785 26.57 11.33 -13.16
N ALA A 786 26.04 12.02 -14.17
CA ALA A 786 24.73 12.65 -14.11
C ALA A 786 23.66 11.67 -14.59
N TYR A 787 22.52 11.66 -13.89
CA TYR A 787 21.37 10.80 -14.14
C TYR A 787 20.14 11.69 -14.29
N THR A 788 19.48 11.66 -15.46
CA THR A 788 18.27 12.43 -15.73
C THR A 788 17.05 11.53 -15.63
N PHE A 789 16.12 11.90 -14.77
CA PHE A 789 14.88 11.17 -14.50
C PHE A 789 13.67 11.94 -15.02
N GLN A 790 12.71 11.22 -15.59
CA GLN A 790 11.42 11.75 -16.01
C GLN A 790 10.37 11.54 -14.91
N LEU A 791 9.62 12.60 -14.61
CA LEU A 791 8.47 12.58 -13.71
C LEU A 791 7.29 11.80 -14.36
N PRO A 792 6.24 11.42 -13.60
CA PRO A 792 5.08 10.76 -14.18
C PRO A 792 4.40 11.57 -15.29
N ASP A 793 3.71 10.89 -16.19
CA ASP A 793 2.91 11.54 -17.22
C ASP A 793 1.90 12.52 -16.58
N HIS A 794 1.76 13.70 -17.20
CA HIS A 794 0.99 14.86 -16.71
C HIS A 794 1.54 15.58 -15.45
N LYS A 795 2.65 15.13 -14.85
CA LYS A 795 3.32 15.83 -13.73
C LYS A 795 4.57 16.58 -14.21
N ALA A 796 4.42 17.90 -14.41
CA ALA A 796 5.50 18.77 -14.89
C ALA A 796 6.44 19.29 -13.78
N ILE A 797 5.95 19.36 -12.54
CA ILE A 797 6.57 20.07 -11.41
C ILE A 797 7.07 19.05 -10.38
N LEU A 798 8.36 19.03 -10.07
CA LEU A 798 8.96 18.25 -8.99
C LEU A 798 8.41 18.72 -7.63
N GLY A 799 8.52 20.02 -7.33
CA GLY A 799 8.06 20.63 -6.08
C GLY A 799 9.09 20.60 -4.94
N LEU A 800 10.35 20.91 -5.24
CA LEU A 800 11.46 20.92 -4.27
C LEU A 800 11.95 22.35 -3.98
N GLY A 801 12.15 22.70 -2.71
CA GLY A 801 12.78 23.97 -2.30
C GLY A 801 14.31 23.93 -2.40
N THR A 802 14.94 25.08 -2.65
CA THR A 802 16.41 25.20 -2.59
C THR A 802 16.93 24.81 -1.20
N CYS A 803 18.05 24.09 -1.14
CA CYS A 803 18.61 23.39 0.03
C CYS A 803 17.89 22.10 0.49
N GLN A 804 16.70 21.78 -0.05
CA GLN A 804 16.01 20.53 0.30
C GLN A 804 16.49 19.34 -0.54
N HIS A 805 16.20 18.14 -0.06
CA HIS A 805 16.57 16.87 -0.69
C HIS A 805 15.34 16.09 -1.15
N ILE A 806 15.57 15.13 -2.05
CA ILE A 806 14.64 14.04 -2.33
C ILE A 806 15.20 12.73 -1.79
N LEU A 807 14.32 11.86 -1.34
CA LEU A 807 14.66 10.47 -1.08
C LEU A 807 14.46 9.68 -2.37
N ILE A 808 15.51 9.00 -2.83
CA ILE A 808 15.42 7.99 -3.89
C ILE A 808 15.26 6.62 -3.24
N GLY A 809 14.28 5.85 -3.74
CA GLY A 809 13.95 4.50 -3.34
C GLY A 809 14.14 3.50 -4.49
N PHE A 810 14.64 2.31 -4.17
CA PHE A 810 14.75 1.19 -5.11
C PHE A 810 14.40 -0.14 -4.42
N HIS A 811 13.61 -0.99 -5.05
CA HIS A 811 13.00 -2.14 -4.40
C HIS A 811 13.96 -3.34 -4.27
N LEU A 812 14.05 -3.90 -3.07
CA LEU A 812 14.76 -5.15 -2.77
C LEU A 812 13.77 -6.20 -2.23
N LYS A 813 14.23 -7.45 -2.09
CA LYS A 813 13.42 -8.62 -1.70
C LYS A 813 12.70 -8.44 -0.35
N ASP A 814 13.28 -7.68 0.58
CA ASP A 814 12.78 -7.51 1.95
C ASP A 814 12.15 -6.14 2.24
N LYS A 815 12.65 -5.07 1.61
CA LYS A 815 12.27 -3.67 1.84
C LYS A 815 12.76 -2.78 0.70
N MET A 816 12.24 -1.57 0.57
CA MET A 816 12.84 -0.56 -0.30
C MET A 816 14.17 -0.01 0.27
N LEU A 817 15.21 0.02 -0.56
CA LEU A 817 16.48 0.69 -0.29
C LEU A 817 16.31 2.21 -0.51
N VAL A 818 16.42 3.00 0.56
CA VAL A 818 16.21 4.46 0.50
C VAL A 818 17.51 5.24 0.77
N ARG A 819 17.82 6.27 -0.04
CA ARG A 819 18.92 7.22 0.19
C ARG A 819 18.52 8.65 -0.16
N SER A 820 19.04 9.63 0.58
CA SER A 820 18.83 11.07 0.31
C SER A 820 19.78 11.58 -0.78
N TYR A 821 19.28 12.44 -1.67
CA TYR A 821 20.03 13.13 -2.70
C TYR A 821 19.49 14.55 -2.90
N THR A 822 20.38 15.55 -3.04
CA THR A 822 19.99 16.84 -3.62
C THR A 822 20.10 16.77 -5.15
N PRO A 823 19.05 17.10 -5.90
CA PRO A 823 19.15 17.28 -7.35
C PRO A 823 20.08 18.44 -7.75
N THR A 824 20.77 18.27 -8.88
CA THR A 824 21.52 19.34 -9.56
C THR A 824 20.63 20.15 -10.50
N ARG A 825 19.51 19.57 -10.93
CA ARG A 825 18.39 20.24 -11.61
C ARG A 825 17.07 19.62 -11.13
N PRO A 826 15.96 20.37 -11.05
CA PRO A 826 15.89 21.83 -11.19
C PRO A 826 16.53 22.55 -10.00
N ILE A 827 16.93 23.82 -10.21
CA ILE A 827 17.58 24.68 -9.21
C ILE A 827 16.61 25.72 -8.65
N LEU A 828 15.66 26.15 -9.47
CA LEU A 828 14.65 27.16 -9.14
C LEU A 828 13.26 26.50 -9.07
N PRO A 829 12.43 26.78 -8.04
CA PRO A 829 11.12 26.17 -7.89
C PRO A 829 10.13 26.62 -8.97
N ALA A 830 9.17 25.74 -9.30
CA ALA A 830 8.18 26.01 -10.33
C ALA A 830 7.10 26.94 -9.78
N LEU A 831 6.74 27.96 -10.56
CA LEU A 831 5.45 28.65 -10.44
C LEU A 831 5.12 29.17 -9.01
N ASN A 832 6.11 29.78 -8.32
CA ASN A 832 5.95 31.10 -7.68
C ASN A 832 7.14 31.49 -6.76
N ASP A 833 7.71 32.68 -7.00
CA ASP A 833 7.91 33.61 -5.89
C ASP A 833 6.49 34.10 -5.49
N THR A 834 6.01 33.79 -4.28
CA THR A 834 4.56 33.82 -3.98
C THR A 834 3.96 35.23 -3.87
N PRO A 835 2.90 35.56 -4.65
CA PRO A 835 2.22 36.86 -4.58
C PRO A 835 1.65 37.20 -3.19
N ASP A 836 1.37 36.19 -2.36
CA ASP A 836 0.77 36.33 -1.02
C ASP A 836 1.69 37.03 0.02
N ARG A 837 2.91 37.43 -0.38
CA ARG A 837 3.78 38.31 0.42
C ARG A 837 4.07 39.68 -0.20
N LEU A 838 3.44 40.03 -1.33
CA LEU A 838 3.32 41.44 -1.71
C LEU A 838 2.19 42.07 -0.88
N PRO A 839 2.41 43.22 -0.20
CA PRO A 839 1.33 43.90 0.50
C PRO A 839 0.26 44.31 -0.51
N SER A 840 -0.98 43.86 -0.27
CA SER A 840 -2.12 44.11 -1.15
C SER A 840 -2.22 45.61 -1.48
N PRO A 841 -2.37 46.01 -2.75
CA PRO A 841 -2.36 47.41 -3.15
C PRO A 841 -3.64 48.13 -2.71
N SER A 842 -3.64 48.56 -1.44
CA SER A 842 -4.68 49.43 -0.88
C SER A 842 -4.70 50.76 -1.62
N GLN A 843 -5.76 50.95 -2.41
CA GLN A 843 -6.26 52.22 -2.96
C GLN A 843 -5.35 53.45 -2.78
N ASN A 844 -4.45 53.71 -3.73
CA ASN A 844 -4.26 54.99 -4.43
C ASN A 844 -3.07 54.90 -5.40
N GLY A 845 -3.18 55.51 -6.59
CA GLY A 845 -2.35 55.17 -7.75
C GLY A 845 -1.07 55.99 -7.95
N ILE A 846 -0.08 55.35 -8.60
CA ILE A 846 1.12 55.92 -9.26
C ILE A 846 1.55 54.90 -10.37
N PRO A 847 2.19 55.32 -11.49
CA PRO A 847 1.90 54.70 -12.80
C PRO A 847 2.77 53.51 -13.25
N ASN A 848 2.23 52.75 -14.21
CA ASN A 848 2.83 51.57 -14.85
C ASN A 848 4.25 51.79 -15.41
N GLY A 849 5.23 51.01 -14.94
CA GLY A 849 6.57 50.92 -15.51
C GLY A 849 6.77 49.67 -16.36
N LYS A 850 6.91 49.82 -17.68
CA LYS A 850 7.12 48.69 -18.64
C LYS A 850 8.36 47.82 -18.36
N GLY A 851 9.37 48.38 -17.68
CA GLY A 851 10.65 47.71 -17.37
C GLY A 851 10.59 46.58 -16.33
N ALA A 852 9.41 46.04 -16.02
CA ALA A 852 9.22 44.81 -15.26
C ALA A 852 8.92 43.62 -16.19
N GLU A 853 7.99 43.77 -17.13
CA GLU A 853 7.61 42.73 -18.09
C GLU A 853 8.78 42.35 -19.02
N GLU A 854 9.53 43.35 -19.50
CA GLU A 854 10.72 43.13 -20.34
C GLU A 854 11.86 42.43 -19.57
N ARG A 855 11.97 42.66 -18.26
CA ARG A 855 12.93 41.95 -17.40
C ARG A 855 12.53 40.50 -17.19
N SER A 856 11.25 40.23 -16.94
CA SER A 856 10.72 38.88 -16.82
C SER A 856 10.92 38.06 -18.11
N LYS A 857 10.70 38.69 -19.29
CA LYS A 857 11.02 38.07 -20.59
C LYS A 857 12.51 37.75 -20.77
N ALA A 858 13.39 38.71 -20.50
CA ALA A 858 14.84 38.52 -20.70
C ALA A 858 15.41 37.37 -19.84
N ILE A 859 14.86 37.15 -18.63
CA ILE A 859 15.25 36.05 -17.75
C ILE A 859 14.70 34.70 -18.25
N ASN A 860 13.48 34.68 -18.81
CA ASN A 860 12.87 33.44 -19.34
C ASN A 860 13.65 32.81 -20.51
N GLU A 861 14.29 33.61 -21.37
CA GLU A 861 14.95 33.11 -22.58
C GLU A 861 16.38 32.57 -22.36
N GLN A 862 16.99 32.75 -21.17
CA GLN A 862 18.37 32.32 -20.89
C GLN A 862 18.51 31.15 -19.90
N HIS A 863 17.48 30.84 -19.11
CA HIS A 863 17.57 29.90 -17.97
C HIS A 863 16.38 28.91 -17.89
N HIS A 864 15.89 28.41 -19.02
CA HIS A 864 14.82 27.40 -19.07
C HIS A 864 15.24 26.10 -18.37
N ASP A 865 16.36 25.50 -18.83
CA ASP A 865 16.95 24.20 -18.46
C ASP A 865 17.35 24.01 -16.97
N LEU A 866 16.95 24.93 -16.09
CA LEU A 866 17.31 25.00 -14.67
C LEU A 866 16.10 25.33 -13.77
N ARG A 867 14.92 25.58 -14.34
CA ARG A 867 13.67 25.76 -13.60
C ARG A 867 12.92 24.44 -13.49
N ASP A 868 12.22 24.28 -12.38
CA ASP A 868 11.23 23.22 -12.23
C ASP A 868 10.00 23.53 -13.10
N GLY A 869 9.39 22.49 -13.67
CA GLY A 869 8.37 22.59 -14.73
C GLY A 869 8.69 21.81 -16.02
N ASP A 870 9.94 21.38 -16.22
CA ASP A 870 10.38 20.63 -17.41
C ASP A 870 10.04 19.12 -17.37
N GLY A 871 9.28 18.65 -16.38
CA GLY A 871 8.89 17.24 -16.26
C GLY A 871 10.05 16.28 -15.98
N THR A 872 11.22 16.80 -15.61
CA THR A 872 12.45 16.03 -15.35
C THR A 872 13.23 16.59 -14.17
N PHE A 873 14.12 15.77 -13.59
CA PHE A 873 15.14 16.22 -12.63
C PHE A 873 16.46 15.50 -12.89
N GLU A 874 17.57 16.03 -12.36
CA GLU A 874 18.91 15.52 -12.56
C GLU A 874 19.61 15.29 -11.22
N LEU A 875 20.28 14.14 -11.06
CA LEU A 875 21.19 13.85 -9.95
C LEU A 875 22.61 13.69 -10.47
N VAL A 876 23.59 14.37 -9.88
CA VAL A 876 25.00 14.00 -10.00
C VAL A 876 25.38 13.10 -8.83
N VAL A 877 25.72 11.84 -9.13
CA VAL A 877 25.97 10.80 -8.12
C VAL A 877 27.34 10.16 -8.34
N LYS A 878 28.05 9.99 -7.21
CA LYS A 878 29.34 9.29 -7.13
C LYS A 878 29.15 7.80 -6.82
N THR A 879 29.80 6.96 -7.61
CA THR A 879 29.69 5.50 -7.55
C THR A 879 30.78 4.93 -6.65
N TYR A 880 30.40 4.34 -5.52
CA TYR A 880 31.36 3.69 -4.64
C TYR A 880 31.52 2.23 -5.07
N PHE A 881 32.38 1.97 -6.06
CA PHE A 881 32.55 0.64 -6.64
C PHE A 881 32.96 -0.42 -5.59
N PRO A 882 32.55 -1.69 -5.78
CA PRO A 882 32.98 -2.81 -4.95
C PRO A 882 34.45 -3.16 -5.18
N THR A 883 35.09 -3.79 -4.18
CA THR A 883 36.42 -4.42 -4.29
C THR A 883 36.45 -5.69 -3.45
N ASP A 884 37.47 -6.54 -3.59
CA ASP A 884 37.65 -7.78 -2.80
C ASP A 884 37.59 -7.59 -1.28
N GLN A 885 37.75 -6.35 -0.79
CA GLN A 885 37.70 -6.00 0.64
C GLN A 885 36.34 -5.43 1.09
N GLN A 886 35.50 -4.92 0.17
CA GLN A 886 34.26 -4.22 0.51
C GLN A 886 33.16 -4.29 -0.59
N PRO A 887 31.88 -4.42 -0.21
CA PRO A 887 30.74 -4.58 -1.13
C PRO A 887 30.35 -3.32 -1.94
N GLY A 888 31.03 -2.19 -1.74
CA GLY A 888 30.69 -0.91 -2.36
C GLY A 888 29.41 -0.25 -1.80
N GLY A 889 28.99 0.84 -2.45
CA GLY A 889 27.76 1.58 -2.14
C GLY A 889 26.57 1.00 -2.88
N ALA A 890 25.55 0.53 -2.15
CA ALA A 890 24.37 -0.14 -2.72
C ALA A 890 23.65 0.71 -3.78
N MET A 891 23.03 1.82 -3.37
CA MET A 891 22.23 2.66 -4.26
C MET A 891 23.04 3.22 -5.44
N SER A 892 24.28 3.70 -5.22
CA SER A 892 25.04 4.26 -6.33
C SER A 892 25.58 3.22 -7.31
N ASN A 893 25.79 1.96 -6.92
CA ASN A 893 26.04 0.89 -7.92
C ASN A 893 24.76 0.49 -8.65
N ILE A 894 23.61 0.41 -7.95
CA ILE A 894 22.31 0.13 -8.58
C ILE A 894 22.02 1.18 -9.67
N LEU A 895 22.03 2.47 -9.30
CA LEU A 895 21.84 3.59 -10.23
C LEU A 895 22.82 3.55 -11.41
N ASP A 896 24.05 3.10 -11.22
CA ASP A 896 25.10 3.05 -12.25
C ASP A 896 24.92 1.93 -13.29
N CYS A 897 24.40 0.76 -12.89
CA CYS A 897 24.18 -0.37 -13.80
C CYS A 897 22.73 -0.54 -14.30
N MET A 898 21.76 0.11 -13.66
CA MET A 898 20.34 0.11 -14.06
C MET A 898 20.16 0.39 -15.57
N PRO A 899 19.35 -0.39 -16.31
CA PRO A 899 18.94 -0.05 -17.67
C PRO A 899 18.26 1.32 -17.80
N LEU A 900 18.27 1.90 -19.02
CA LEU A 900 17.48 3.08 -19.34
C LEU A 900 16.01 2.68 -19.56
N GLY A 901 15.08 3.48 -19.04
CA GLY A 901 13.65 3.18 -19.03
C GLY A 901 13.15 2.47 -17.76
N GLU A 902 14.05 1.97 -16.91
CA GLU A 902 13.71 1.50 -15.57
C GLU A 902 13.38 2.65 -14.60
N GLU A 903 12.71 2.30 -13.50
CA GLU A 903 12.05 3.23 -12.58
C GLU A 903 12.71 3.24 -11.20
N VAL A 904 12.84 4.43 -10.62
CA VAL A 904 13.16 4.64 -9.20
C VAL A 904 12.02 5.41 -8.53
N GLU A 905 11.74 5.09 -7.26
CA GLU A 905 10.75 5.81 -6.48
C GLU A 905 11.34 7.10 -5.89
N ILE A 906 10.55 8.18 -5.84
CA ILE A 906 10.92 9.44 -5.20
C ILE A 906 9.95 9.82 -4.09
N ARG A 907 10.46 10.43 -3.01
CA ARG A 907 9.66 11.08 -1.96
C ARG A 907 10.31 12.38 -1.51
N GLY A 908 9.49 13.36 -1.14
CA GLY A 908 9.95 14.63 -0.58
C GLY A 908 8.84 15.68 -0.53
N PRO A 909 9.20 16.96 -0.41
CA PRO A 909 10.54 17.45 -0.07
C PRO A 909 11.00 16.96 1.31
N THR A 910 12.31 16.85 1.53
CA THR A 910 12.90 16.54 2.85
C THR A 910 14.04 17.51 3.20
N GLY A 911 14.31 17.68 4.50
CA GLY A 911 15.23 18.69 5.03
C GLY A 911 14.49 19.92 5.57
N GLU A 912 14.92 20.38 6.74
CA GLU A 912 14.29 21.46 7.52
C GLU A 912 14.79 22.87 7.10
N ILE A 913 15.81 22.93 6.25
CA ILE A 913 16.41 24.17 5.72
C ILE A 913 15.88 24.43 4.30
N VAL A 914 15.27 25.60 4.08
CA VAL A 914 14.83 26.06 2.76
C VAL A 914 15.35 27.47 2.51
N TYR A 915 16.05 27.69 1.39
CA TYR A 915 16.47 29.05 1.01
C TYR A 915 15.38 29.78 0.23
N LEU A 916 14.88 30.87 0.82
CA LEU A 916 13.78 31.69 0.27
C LEU A 916 14.29 32.84 -0.62
N GLY A 917 15.59 33.15 -0.60
CA GLY A 917 16.19 34.24 -1.36
C GLY A 917 16.54 35.48 -0.53
N ASN A 918 17.43 36.32 -1.07
CA ASN A 918 17.84 37.60 -0.50
C ASN A 918 18.34 37.48 0.96
N GLY A 919 19.13 36.44 1.23
CA GLY A 919 19.70 36.09 2.54
C GLY A 919 18.72 35.42 3.51
N THR A 920 17.50 35.08 3.07
CA THR A 920 16.43 34.58 3.93
C THR A 920 16.33 33.06 3.85
N PHE A 921 16.39 32.40 4.99
CA PHE A 921 16.24 30.96 5.15
C PHE A 921 15.02 30.68 6.03
N LEU A 922 14.26 29.63 5.69
CA LEU A 922 13.38 28.95 6.63
C LEU A 922 14.19 27.81 7.27
N ILE A 923 14.27 27.76 8.59
CA ILE A 923 14.95 26.70 9.36
C ILE A 923 14.02 26.32 10.51
N ASP A 924 13.65 25.05 10.63
CA ASP A 924 12.68 24.53 11.62
C ASP A 924 11.29 25.22 11.62
N GLY A 925 10.96 25.90 10.51
CA GLY A 925 9.76 26.73 10.38
C GLY A 925 9.93 28.19 10.83
N GLU A 926 11.11 28.59 11.32
CA GLU A 926 11.46 29.98 11.62
C GLU A 926 12.16 30.66 10.44
N GLU A 927 11.83 31.92 10.18
CA GLU A 927 12.55 32.73 9.19
C GLU A 927 13.77 33.42 9.81
N ARG A 928 14.95 33.13 9.27
CA ARG A 928 16.25 33.61 9.74
C ARG A 928 17.00 34.27 8.58
N LYS A 929 17.72 35.36 8.84
CA LYS A 929 18.33 36.18 7.78
C LYS A 929 19.84 36.33 7.94
N TYR A 930 20.58 35.81 6.96
CA TYR A 930 22.04 35.82 6.92
C TYR A 930 22.51 36.39 5.57
N ARG A 931 23.27 37.50 5.61
CA ARG A 931 23.89 38.11 4.41
C ARG A 931 25.24 37.51 4.07
N ARG A 932 25.85 36.77 5.00
CA ARG A 932 27.19 36.19 4.89
C ARG A 932 27.11 34.70 5.18
N VAL A 933 27.27 33.87 4.15
CA VAL A 933 27.11 32.41 4.25
C VAL A 933 28.45 31.71 4.06
N SER A 934 28.87 30.96 5.06
CA SER A 934 30.01 30.05 5.00
C SER A 934 29.52 28.64 4.69
N LEU A 935 30.15 27.95 3.75
CA LEU A 935 29.85 26.55 3.42
C LEU A 935 31.10 25.67 3.66
N VAL A 936 30.95 24.57 4.39
CA VAL A 936 31.99 23.53 4.51
C VAL A 936 31.46 22.23 3.93
N LEU A 937 31.97 21.88 2.75
CA LEU A 937 31.45 20.81 1.90
C LEU A 937 32.52 19.71 1.78
N GLY A 938 32.10 18.44 1.73
CA GLY A 938 33.01 17.30 1.65
C GLY A 938 32.52 16.23 0.68
N GLY A 939 33.21 16.05 -0.46
CA GLY A 939 32.84 15.10 -1.49
C GLY A 939 31.41 15.31 -2.03
N SER A 940 30.57 14.29 -1.93
CA SER A 940 29.15 14.38 -2.33
C SER A 940 28.34 15.43 -1.56
N GLY A 941 28.85 15.94 -0.43
CA GLY A 941 28.24 17.07 0.29
C GLY A 941 28.20 18.39 -0.49
N VAL A 942 28.84 18.47 -1.68
CA VAL A 942 28.79 19.68 -2.50
C VAL A 942 27.42 19.95 -3.14
N THR A 943 26.57 18.93 -3.38
CA THR A 943 25.31 19.12 -4.12
C THR A 943 24.26 20.02 -3.41
N PRO A 944 23.99 19.92 -2.08
CA PRO A 944 23.14 20.92 -1.40
C PRO A 944 23.74 22.33 -1.48
N GLY A 945 25.06 22.45 -1.28
CA GLY A 945 25.77 23.73 -1.45
C GLY A 945 25.61 24.30 -2.85
N PHE A 946 25.79 23.49 -3.90
CA PHE A 946 25.65 23.91 -5.30
C PHE A 946 24.23 24.42 -5.62
N SER A 947 23.18 23.84 -5.04
CA SER A 947 21.80 24.35 -5.20
C SER A 947 21.65 25.77 -4.66
N LEU A 948 22.23 26.05 -3.48
CA LEU A 948 22.25 27.37 -2.86
C LEU A 948 23.12 28.37 -3.62
N LEU A 949 24.35 27.97 -4.01
CA LEU A 949 25.25 28.76 -4.84
C LEU A 949 24.56 29.22 -6.12
N SER A 950 23.87 28.30 -6.78
CA SER A 950 23.18 28.57 -8.04
C SER A 950 21.95 29.45 -7.84
N ARG A 951 21.08 29.20 -6.84
CA ARG A 951 19.91 30.07 -6.56
C ARG A 951 20.34 31.51 -6.26
N VAL A 952 21.39 31.73 -5.47
CA VAL A 952 21.89 33.08 -5.16
C VAL A 952 22.47 33.75 -6.41
N ILE A 953 23.48 33.15 -7.04
CA ILE A 953 24.22 33.77 -8.15
C ILE A 953 23.37 33.92 -9.43
N MET A 954 22.37 33.06 -9.64
CA MET A 954 21.51 33.09 -10.84
C MET A 954 20.20 33.87 -10.68
N SER A 955 19.80 34.28 -9.46
CA SER A 955 18.67 35.21 -9.31
C SER A 955 19.06 36.64 -9.72
N GLY A 956 20.31 37.03 -9.46
CA GLY A 956 20.93 38.25 -9.99
C GLY A 956 20.54 39.56 -9.29
N ASP A 957 19.53 39.53 -8.41
CA ASP A 957 19.13 40.57 -7.46
C ASP A 957 19.59 40.27 -6.02
N ASP A 958 19.92 39.01 -5.71
CA ASP A 958 20.33 38.53 -4.39
C ASP A 958 21.75 39.01 -4.02
N GLU A 959 21.86 39.80 -2.94
CA GLU A 959 23.13 40.36 -2.44
C GLU A 959 23.94 39.42 -1.52
N THR A 960 23.48 38.19 -1.25
CA THR A 960 24.09 37.31 -0.23
C THR A 960 25.52 36.90 -0.60
N GLU A 961 26.51 37.25 0.23
CA GLU A 961 27.89 36.83 0.01
C GLU A 961 28.12 35.39 0.48
N ILE A 962 28.87 34.60 -0.29
CA ILE A 962 29.15 33.20 0.04
C ILE A 962 30.66 32.89 0.02
N ARG A 963 31.13 32.09 0.97
CA ARG A 963 32.48 31.50 1.00
C ARG A 963 32.36 29.99 1.16
N VAL A 964 33.16 29.23 0.41
CA VAL A 964 33.10 27.77 0.40
C VAL A 964 34.48 27.18 0.63
N VAL A 965 34.59 26.28 1.61
CA VAL A 965 35.71 25.34 1.74
C VAL A 965 35.20 23.97 1.32
N ASP A 966 35.70 23.47 0.18
CA ASP A 966 35.32 22.18 -0.41
C ASP A 966 36.46 21.15 -0.25
N ALA A 967 36.18 20.05 0.44
CA ALA A 967 37.17 19.07 0.86
C ALA A 967 37.05 17.76 0.07
N ASN A 968 38.11 17.43 -0.67
CA ASN A 968 38.16 16.28 -1.59
C ASN A 968 39.49 15.51 -1.44
N ASN A 969 39.64 14.36 -2.11
CA ASN A 969 40.92 13.64 -2.08
C ASN A 969 41.85 14.12 -3.21
N THR A 970 41.37 14.04 -4.44
CA THR A 970 42.08 14.38 -5.68
C THR A 970 41.30 15.41 -6.49
N GLU A 971 41.93 15.99 -7.52
CA GLU A 971 41.29 16.91 -8.46
C GLU A 971 40.09 16.29 -9.20
N ALA A 972 40.11 14.97 -9.40
CA ALA A 972 39.02 14.21 -10.03
C ALA A 972 37.86 13.88 -9.07
N ASP A 973 38.04 14.09 -7.75
CA ASP A 973 36.96 13.95 -6.78
C ASP A 973 36.05 15.20 -6.71
N ILE A 974 36.49 16.34 -7.25
CA ILE A 974 35.76 17.63 -7.20
C ILE A 974 34.55 17.57 -8.15
N LEU A 975 33.40 17.18 -7.60
CA LEU A 975 32.11 17.16 -8.31
C LEU A 975 31.69 18.58 -8.71
N LEU A 976 31.07 18.74 -9.89
CA LEU A 976 30.54 20.02 -10.41
C LEU A 976 31.59 21.15 -10.52
N ARG A 977 32.86 20.79 -10.75
CA ARG A 977 33.97 21.75 -10.74
C ARG A 977 33.84 22.83 -11.80
N GLU A 978 33.55 22.46 -13.05
CA GLU A 978 33.49 23.43 -14.16
C GLU A 978 32.33 24.42 -13.95
N GLU A 979 31.20 23.91 -13.48
CA GLU A 979 30.00 24.67 -13.13
C GLU A 979 30.25 25.62 -11.94
N MET A 980 30.92 25.16 -10.88
CA MET A 980 31.33 26.02 -9.76
C MET A 980 32.34 27.10 -10.19
N GLU A 981 33.33 26.75 -11.02
CA GLU A 981 34.25 27.74 -11.58
C GLU A 981 33.52 28.76 -12.47
N GLU A 982 32.42 28.40 -13.13
CA GLU A 982 31.56 29.33 -13.87
C GLU A 982 30.73 30.24 -12.94
N LEU A 983 30.13 29.70 -11.88
CA LEU A 983 29.42 30.49 -10.86
C LEU A 983 30.35 31.51 -10.20
N VAL A 984 31.59 31.14 -9.87
CA VAL A 984 32.61 32.06 -9.35
C VAL A 984 32.87 33.20 -10.34
N LYS A 985 33.05 32.90 -11.63
CA LYS A 985 33.25 33.91 -12.71
C LYS A 985 32.04 34.85 -12.84
N LYS A 986 30.81 34.32 -12.75
CA LYS A 986 29.54 35.09 -12.81
C LYS A 986 29.30 35.97 -11.58
N SER A 987 29.74 35.54 -10.40
CA SER A 987 29.47 36.18 -9.10
C SER A 987 30.09 37.56 -8.86
N LYS A 988 31.02 38.02 -9.71
CA LYS A 988 31.75 39.29 -9.53
C LYS A 988 32.45 39.47 -8.16
N GLY A 989 32.73 38.37 -7.46
CA GLY A 989 33.38 38.35 -6.14
C GLY A 989 32.46 38.08 -4.95
N GLN A 990 31.15 38.01 -5.16
CA GLN A 990 30.14 37.62 -4.17
C GLN A 990 30.38 36.19 -3.66
N LEU A 991 30.79 35.27 -4.54
CA LEU A 991 31.18 33.90 -4.24
C LEU A 991 32.70 33.76 -4.27
N LYS A 992 33.26 33.03 -3.29
CA LYS A 992 34.61 32.46 -3.36
C LYS A 992 34.56 30.98 -2.98
N VAL A 993 35.25 30.13 -3.75
CA VAL A 993 35.38 28.69 -3.50
C VAL A 993 36.86 28.36 -3.34
N VAL A 994 37.20 27.57 -2.32
CA VAL A 994 38.56 27.12 -2.01
C VAL A 994 38.53 25.61 -1.80
N HIS A 995 39.23 24.88 -2.68
CA HIS A 995 39.33 23.43 -2.61
C HIS A 995 40.52 23.00 -1.74
N VAL A 996 40.31 21.96 -0.92
CA VAL A 996 41.31 21.34 -0.06
C VAL A 996 41.44 19.87 -0.46
N LEU A 997 42.63 19.44 -0.90
CA LEU A 997 42.87 18.08 -1.38
C LEU A 997 43.77 17.27 -0.44
N SER A 998 43.33 16.08 -0.04
CA SER A 998 44.09 15.20 0.85
C SER A 998 45.20 14.39 0.14
N ARG A 999 45.08 14.21 -1.19
CA ARG A 999 46.01 13.50 -2.09
C ARG A 999 46.03 14.15 -3.49
N PRO A 1000 46.42 15.43 -3.62
CA PRO A 1000 46.49 16.13 -4.91
C PRO A 1000 47.56 15.54 -5.85
N SER A 1001 47.50 15.91 -7.13
CA SER A 1001 48.61 15.74 -8.06
C SER A 1001 49.71 16.81 -7.89
N ASP A 1002 50.90 16.57 -8.47
CA ASP A 1002 52.00 17.53 -8.51
C ASP A 1002 51.65 18.85 -9.26
N ALA A 1003 50.53 18.88 -10.00
CA ALA A 1003 50.06 20.07 -10.69
C ALA A 1003 49.18 20.99 -9.81
N TRP A 1004 48.81 20.54 -8.60
CA TRP A 1004 47.92 21.27 -7.70
C TRP A 1004 48.59 22.53 -7.12
N LYS A 1005 47.80 23.60 -7.01
CA LYS A 1005 48.21 24.91 -6.48
C LYS A 1005 47.27 25.46 -5.41
N GLY A 1006 46.28 24.66 -5.00
CA GLY A 1006 45.34 24.99 -3.93
C GLY A 1006 45.83 24.47 -2.58
N LEU A 1007 44.90 24.38 -1.61
CA LEU A 1007 45.22 23.87 -0.28
C LEU A 1007 45.38 22.34 -0.30
N THR A 1008 46.28 21.84 0.54
CA THR A 1008 46.69 20.42 0.59
C THR A 1008 46.65 19.90 2.02
N GLY A 1009 46.09 18.71 2.22
CA GLY A 1009 45.96 18.06 3.52
C GLY A 1009 44.49 17.82 3.91
N TYR A 1010 44.22 17.83 5.21
CA TYR A 1010 42.86 17.78 5.76
C TYR A 1010 42.40 19.17 6.19
N VAL A 1011 41.08 19.39 6.26
CA VAL A 1011 40.51 20.64 6.78
C VAL A 1011 40.93 20.86 8.24
N THR A 1012 41.51 22.02 8.53
CA THR A 1012 41.92 22.45 9.88
C THR A 1012 41.16 23.71 10.29
N GLY A 1013 41.19 24.04 11.59
CA GLY A 1013 40.60 25.29 12.09
C GLY A 1013 41.24 26.54 11.49
N GLU A 1014 42.52 26.49 11.11
CA GLU A 1014 43.23 27.58 10.41
C GLU A 1014 42.68 27.76 8.99
N ILE A 1015 42.56 26.67 8.21
CA ILE A 1015 41.97 26.70 6.85
C ILE A 1015 40.55 27.27 6.88
N LEU A 1016 39.75 26.92 7.89
CA LEU A 1016 38.41 27.48 8.07
C LEU A 1016 38.48 28.98 8.40
N LYS A 1017 39.33 29.38 9.36
CA LYS A 1017 39.51 30.77 9.82
C LYS A 1017 40.00 31.72 8.71
N ASP A 1018 40.87 31.25 7.80
CA ASP A 1018 41.44 32.07 6.73
C ASP A 1018 40.52 32.27 5.51
N ASN A 1019 39.57 31.35 5.28
CA ASN A 1019 38.81 31.29 4.02
C ASN A 1019 37.30 31.55 4.15
N LEU A 1020 36.75 31.50 5.37
CA LEU A 1020 35.31 31.66 5.65
C LEU A 1020 35.02 32.97 6.40
N PHE A 1021 33.74 33.28 6.62
CA PHE A 1021 33.38 34.42 7.47
C PHE A 1021 33.59 34.09 8.95
N ALA A 1022 33.98 35.09 9.74
CA ALA A 1022 33.96 35.01 11.20
C ALA A 1022 32.51 35.10 11.74
N PRO A 1023 32.21 34.46 12.88
CA PRO A 1023 30.88 34.51 13.49
C PRO A 1023 30.49 35.94 13.90
N GLY A 1024 29.19 36.22 13.89
CA GLY A 1024 28.62 37.53 14.19
C GLY A 1024 27.31 37.79 13.45
N GLU A 1025 26.69 38.95 13.72
CA GLU A 1025 25.34 39.26 13.24
C GLU A 1025 25.18 39.12 11.71
N GLY A 1026 24.13 38.41 11.29
CA GLY A 1026 23.84 38.15 9.88
C GLY A 1026 24.86 37.24 9.17
N ALA A 1027 25.68 36.48 9.89
CA ALA A 1027 26.50 35.40 9.34
C ALA A 1027 25.99 34.01 9.78
N ALA A 1028 26.11 33.00 8.91
CA ALA A 1028 25.83 31.59 9.23
C ALA A 1028 26.80 30.66 8.49
N THR A 1029 26.97 29.45 9.04
CA THR A 1029 27.75 28.37 8.47
C THR A 1029 26.87 27.15 8.23
N PHE A 1030 26.82 26.64 7.00
CA PHE A 1030 26.18 25.36 6.67
C PHE A 1030 27.23 24.31 6.31
N VAL A 1031 27.05 23.08 6.78
CA VAL A 1031 28.07 22.03 6.68
C VAL A 1031 27.51 20.71 6.17
N CYS A 1032 28.22 20.05 5.25
CA CYS A 1032 27.86 18.71 4.77
C CYS A 1032 29.11 17.92 4.39
N GLY A 1033 29.29 16.72 4.94
CA GLY A 1033 30.44 15.88 4.62
C GLY A 1033 30.54 14.60 5.45
N PRO A 1034 31.59 13.79 5.24
CA PRO A 1034 31.75 12.51 5.94
C PRO A 1034 31.78 12.67 7.47
N PRO A 1035 31.12 11.80 8.27
CA PRO A 1035 31.03 11.96 9.72
C PRO A 1035 32.37 12.12 10.44
N VAL A 1036 33.45 11.51 9.93
CA VAL A 1036 34.80 11.65 10.49
C VAL A 1036 35.35 13.08 10.34
N MET A 1037 35.12 13.72 9.18
CA MET A 1037 35.49 15.13 8.95
C MET A 1037 34.64 16.05 9.84
N MET A 1038 33.34 15.79 9.89
CA MET A 1038 32.40 16.62 10.66
C MET A 1038 32.67 16.58 12.16
N GLN A 1039 32.73 15.38 12.75
CA GLN A 1039 32.84 15.19 14.20
C GLN A 1039 34.25 15.45 14.76
N LYS A 1040 35.31 15.33 13.94
CA LYS A 1040 36.71 15.47 14.42
C LYS A 1040 37.42 16.75 14.00
N ALA A 1041 36.93 17.47 12.99
CA ALA A 1041 37.56 18.69 12.50
C ALA A 1041 36.59 19.88 12.45
N VAL A 1042 35.49 19.75 11.69
CA VAL A 1042 34.65 20.92 11.35
C VAL A 1042 33.84 21.42 12.56
N LEU A 1043 33.02 20.58 13.20
CA LEU A 1043 32.19 21.03 14.33
C LEU A 1043 33.03 21.50 15.54
N PRO A 1044 34.13 20.82 15.94
CA PRO A 1044 34.99 21.33 17.00
C PRO A 1044 35.61 22.70 16.67
N ALA A 1045 36.15 22.87 15.46
CA ALA A 1045 36.81 24.12 15.07
C ALA A 1045 35.84 25.30 14.94
N MET A 1046 34.62 25.07 14.45
CA MET A 1046 33.59 26.12 14.38
C MET A 1046 33.12 26.56 15.77
N LYS A 1047 32.90 25.62 16.70
CA LYS A 1047 32.57 25.93 18.10
C LYS A 1047 33.70 26.67 18.81
N GLU A 1048 34.95 26.29 18.60
CA GLU A 1048 36.12 27.01 19.13
C GLU A 1048 36.26 28.43 18.55
N TRP A 1049 35.83 28.65 17.30
CA TRP A 1049 35.82 29.96 16.67
C TRP A 1049 34.68 30.86 17.17
N GLY A 1050 33.63 30.29 17.78
CA GLY A 1050 32.51 31.01 18.38
C GLY A 1050 31.17 30.88 17.64
N TYR A 1051 31.02 29.86 16.79
CA TYR A 1051 29.72 29.49 16.22
C TYR A 1051 28.90 28.62 17.18
N GLU A 1052 27.58 28.77 17.14
CA GLU A 1052 26.58 28.05 17.95
C GLU A 1052 25.71 27.16 17.05
N GLU A 1053 25.66 25.86 17.36
CA GLU A 1053 24.73 24.92 16.72
C GLU A 1053 23.27 25.39 16.91
N ASP A 1054 22.42 25.07 15.94
CA ASP A 1054 20.99 25.41 15.89
C ASP A 1054 20.69 26.93 15.86
N LYS A 1055 21.70 27.79 15.73
CA LYS A 1055 21.60 29.26 15.72
C LYS A 1055 22.32 29.93 14.54
N ASP A 1056 23.59 29.59 14.33
CA ASP A 1056 24.40 30.07 13.21
C ASP A 1056 25.36 29.01 12.63
N LEU A 1057 25.33 27.77 13.14
CA LEU A 1057 25.95 26.59 12.55
C LEU A 1057 24.91 25.48 12.32
N PHE A 1058 24.73 25.06 11.07
CA PHE A 1058 23.69 24.10 10.65
C PHE A 1058 24.25 22.98 9.78
N GLY A 1059 23.74 21.76 9.95
CA GLY A 1059 23.97 20.67 8.99
C GLY A 1059 22.98 20.71 7.83
N PHE A 1060 23.41 20.30 6.63
CA PHE A 1060 22.51 19.87 5.54
C PHE A 1060 22.18 18.38 5.68
#